data_AF-A0A5D2GNQ1-F1
#
_entry.id   AF-A0A5D2GNQ1-F1
#
_cell.length_a   1.000
_cell.length_b   1.000
_cell.length_c   1.000
_cell.angle_alpha   90.00
_cell.angle_beta   90.00
_cell.angle_gamma   90.00
#
_symmetry.space_group_name_H-M   'P 1'
#
loop_
_entity.id
_entity.type
_entity.pdbx_description
1 polymer ?
#
loop_
_entity_poly.entity_id
_entity_poly.type
_entity_poly.pdbx_seq_one_letter_code
_entity_poly.pdbx_strand_id
1 'polypeptide(L)'
;MKEKDAYSLMFAKIFHKHGISSHSKKPKNDSGGSLMSANLNPRMTVHYGIPATASILACDLIQRLVAVGTLDGRIKVIGGEYVEALLVSPKHIPFKNLEFLQNQGFLVSVSNENEIQVWDLGQWQIASSIKWESNITAFKAIHGTSYMYLGDEHGMVYVLKYDADQRKLTNLPYYVPTNVIAEEAGISSPHPSVVGVLPQPCSQGNRVLIAYVNGLIVIWDVSDDKVVLVRGNKDLQLQGETASGSPENKNLEVSDCVSESDKVEKEISSLCWASNDGSILAVGYVDGDIMFWALPTATSKNNQQASKSHKNVVKLQLSSGEKRLSVIVLHWSENQSHSARGCKIFFYGGDQIGSKETLTILDLERPSGIESLKCVSRVDITPNGSFADMVLFPTVGEMENGGSLLSVLTNPGQLHVYDDACLAAFKSQDEKKPCVSSGQYVMPIPIVAPCMAVSKLSLVDRDGEFSKALSKIVSTAKLKAPHTPIRSSKKWPLTGGIPSRLPEAADYEVERVYMAGYQDGSVRMWDATYPALSLIFVLGAEIYGKVPGIDIAVASAPVSALEICSFTQSVAIGKECGMVCLFKLTGTSNEMSLNIVTETEKKVHTLHQADGPQCMALFSLFSSPVCFLQSTEFGNRLAVGFKCGRVAMLDVGTSSVLFITDSLSLSNCSVSSLAMIFFTDTNTLINNSKDSTSTSLNDGEKGLAFIMTRDAYLAVLDGRTGHMVSCQSIPQKKKSSAISMYILEGGNIVSSTVISESKNEPAHSSTDPEIAPVEPKSETAAQVAYLGQRSKHLLILLCFEDALYLHSLKSVIKGTCDSIREVNLKQCCWTSAIKIDDKECGLVLLCRTGIIEIRSLTKLEVMGQCSLMTILRWNFTANMEKMACSSNRGQIVLINGCEFAAVSILALENDFRIPDSLPCFHDTVLAAAFDATVKSEDTSPGILGGIFKGLIGGKQDRNMQIKEACRKDFPHLESIFSSPPFLKTSTASTDDKEVINLNIDDILIDEKITVFPKSETINNDEKKRERLFEGSSTDAKPTVRSVYEIRAKYRGPEDAAAAAARARDRLIERQEKLKRINDRSQELQNEAENFASIAHQLARKMEKKKWWNI
;
A
#
# COMPACT_ATOMS: atom_id res chain seq x y z
N MET A 1 -1.30 -40.75 -5.03
CA MET A 1 -2.16 -39.67 -4.47
C MET A 1 -1.87 -39.47 -2.98
N LYS A 2 -0.59 -39.21 -2.67
CA LYS A 2 -0.01 -38.77 -1.39
C LYS A 2 1.38 -38.25 -1.74
N GLU A 3 1.43 -36.99 -2.18
CA GLU A 3 2.64 -36.18 -2.41
C GLU A 3 2.15 -34.78 -2.82
N LYS A 4 1.60 -34.03 -1.87
CA LYS A 4 1.26 -32.60 -2.08
C LYS A 4 1.36 -31.70 -0.84
N ASP A 5 1.76 -32.23 0.32
CA ASP A 5 1.74 -31.48 1.59
C ASP A 5 3.12 -31.08 2.13
N ALA A 6 4.17 -31.05 1.30
CA ALA A 6 5.52 -30.64 1.73
C ALA A 6 5.93 -29.22 1.32
N TYR A 7 5.09 -28.45 0.61
CA TYR A 7 5.45 -27.11 0.10
C TYR A 7 4.82 -25.93 0.85
N SER A 8 4.19 -26.16 2.00
CA SER A 8 3.49 -25.09 2.75
C SER A 8 4.29 -24.44 3.89
N LEU A 9 5.59 -24.71 4.06
CA LEU A 9 6.38 -24.22 5.22
C LEU A 9 7.55 -23.28 4.90
N MET A 10 7.62 -22.67 3.70
CA MET A 10 8.67 -21.70 3.33
C MET A 10 8.21 -20.23 3.19
N PHE A 11 6.96 -19.89 3.49
CA PHE A 11 6.39 -18.56 3.23
C PHE A 11 6.12 -17.70 4.47
N ALA A 12 7.11 -17.58 5.36
CA ALA A 12 7.03 -16.74 6.56
C ALA A 12 8.31 -15.93 6.87
N LYS A 13 9.04 -15.47 5.84
CA LYS A 13 10.18 -14.56 6.02
C LYS A 13 10.09 -13.35 5.10
N ILE A 14 9.16 -12.44 5.39
CA ILE A 14 9.11 -11.11 4.74
C ILE A 14 9.55 -9.98 5.69
N PHE A 15 9.70 -10.21 6.99
CA PHE A 15 10.42 -9.28 7.88
C PHE A 15 11.22 -10.05 8.93
N HIS A 16 12.48 -10.37 8.66
CA HIS A 16 13.43 -10.83 9.69
C HIS A 16 14.72 -10.01 9.53
N LYS A 17 14.91 -9.05 10.44
CA LYS A 17 16.23 -8.55 10.83
C LYS A 17 16.60 -9.29 12.11
N HIS A 18 17.84 -9.75 12.23
CA HIS A 18 18.56 -9.81 13.51
C HIS A 18 20.03 -9.48 13.24
N GLY A 19 20.55 -8.51 13.98
CA GLY A 19 21.97 -8.28 14.14
C GLY A 19 22.51 -8.95 15.40
N ILE A 20 23.84 -9.09 15.41
CA ILE A 20 24.80 -9.29 16.50
C ILE A 20 25.52 -10.67 16.54
N SER A 21 26.86 -10.55 16.52
CA SER A 21 27.91 -11.43 17.05
C SER A 21 28.49 -12.55 16.18
N SER A 22 29.64 -12.18 15.59
CA SER A 22 30.89 -12.92 15.29
C SER A 22 31.01 -14.45 15.48
N HIS A 23 31.77 -15.01 14.52
CA HIS A 23 32.54 -16.26 14.51
C HIS A 23 31.79 -17.60 14.39
N SER A 24 31.75 -18.17 13.17
CA SER A 24 32.20 -19.55 12.95
C SER A 24 32.55 -19.90 11.48
N LYS A 25 33.79 -20.40 11.34
CA LYS A 25 34.37 -21.39 10.39
C LYS A 25 33.93 -21.40 8.91
N LYS A 26 34.88 -21.00 8.05
CA LYS A 26 34.97 -21.37 6.61
C LYS A 26 34.84 -22.89 6.39
N PRO A 27 33.98 -23.39 5.50
CA PRO A 27 34.17 -24.69 4.87
C PRO A 27 35.12 -24.56 3.67
N LYS A 28 35.93 -25.59 3.49
CA LYS A 28 36.96 -25.71 2.44
C LYS A 28 36.32 -25.83 1.05
N ASN A 29 37.04 -25.32 0.06
CA ASN A 29 36.82 -25.46 -1.38
C ASN A 29 36.51 -26.91 -1.79
N ASP A 30 35.40 -27.07 -2.51
CA ASP A 30 35.31 -28.04 -3.60
C ASP A 30 34.87 -27.29 -4.86
N SER A 31 35.67 -27.43 -5.92
CA SER A 31 35.54 -26.76 -7.21
C SER A 31 34.50 -27.46 -8.08
N GLY A 32 33.35 -26.81 -8.27
CA GLY A 32 32.30 -27.20 -9.21
C GLY A 32 31.16 -26.18 -9.19
N GLY A 33 31.20 -25.21 -10.10
CA GLY A 33 30.33 -24.04 -10.09
C GLY A 33 28.84 -24.34 -10.34
N SER A 34 28.01 -24.02 -9.36
CA SER A 34 26.63 -23.56 -9.55
C SER A 34 26.20 -22.75 -8.33
N LEU A 35 26.45 -21.44 -8.38
CA LEU A 35 26.01 -20.46 -7.39
C LEU A 35 24.87 -19.66 -8.03
N MET A 36 23.62 -20.15 -8.00
CA MET A 36 22.56 -19.52 -8.83
C MET A 36 21.23 -19.14 -8.15
N SER A 37 20.88 -19.64 -6.97
CA SER A 37 19.58 -19.30 -6.33
C SER A 37 19.70 -18.52 -5.01
N ALA A 38 20.78 -18.71 -4.24
CA ALA A 38 20.86 -18.17 -2.86
C ALA A 38 21.01 -16.63 -2.80
N ASN A 39 21.52 -15.99 -3.87
CA ASN A 39 21.79 -14.55 -3.88
C ASN A 39 20.59 -13.71 -4.37
N LEU A 40 19.54 -14.36 -4.90
CA LEU A 40 18.33 -13.69 -5.37
C LEU A 40 17.29 -13.67 -4.24
N ASN A 41 16.97 -12.48 -3.76
CA ASN A 41 15.97 -12.28 -2.71
C ASN A 41 15.11 -11.04 -3.05
N PRO A 42 14.21 -11.17 -4.04
CA PRO A 42 13.38 -10.06 -4.48
C PRO A 42 12.44 -9.61 -3.36
N ARG A 43 12.62 -8.37 -2.91
CA ARG A 43 11.83 -7.77 -1.82
C ARG A 43 11.53 -6.31 -2.09
N MET A 44 10.35 -5.87 -1.68
CA MET A 44 10.00 -4.46 -1.66
C MET A 44 10.82 -3.75 -0.57
N THR A 45 11.49 -2.65 -0.94
CA THR A 45 12.30 -1.84 -0.02
C THR A 45 11.67 -0.48 0.27
N VAL A 46 10.90 0.07 -0.67
CA VAL A 46 10.17 1.34 -0.53
C VAL A 46 8.79 1.18 -1.14
N HIS A 47 7.78 1.74 -0.48
CA HIS A 47 6.43 1.87 -1.03
C HIS A 47 5.80 3.20 -0.66
N TYR A 48 5.41 3.96 -1.69
CA TYR A 48 4.67 5.21 -1.55
C TYR A 48 3.30 5.12 -2.21
N GLY A 49 2.36 5.89 -1.68
CA GLY A 49 1.01 5.96 -2.23
C GLY A 49 0.03 5.03 -1.53
N ILE A 50 -1.24 5.22 -1.86
CA ILE A 50 -2.35 4.43 -1.34
C ILE A 50 -2.73 3.42 -2.41
N PRO A 51 -2.85 2.12 -2.05
CA PRO A 51 -3.27 1.09 -2.97
C PRO A 51 -4.57 1.40 -3.70
N ALA A 52 -4.64 1.09 -5.00
CA ALA A 52 -5.86 1.28 -5.79
C ALA A 52 -7.04 0.42 -5.30
N THR A 53 -6.76 -0.64 -4.54
CA THR A 53 -7.72 -1.57 -3.93
C THR A 53 -8.10 -1.17 -2.49
N ALA A 54 -7.74 0.04 -2.05
CA ALA A 54 -8.12 0.56 -0.73
C ALA A 54 -9.64 0.56 -0.54
N SER A 55 -10.11 0.12 0.62
CA SER A 55 -11.55 -0.11 0.86
C SER A 55 -12.05 0.30 2.24
N ILE A 56 -11.21 0.31 3.26
CA ILE A 56 -11.61 0.61 4.64
C ILE A 56 -10.56 1.47 5.34
N LEU A 57 -11.01 2.37 6.21
CA LEU A 57 -10.17 3.26 7.00
C LEU A 57 -10.29 2.94 8.50
N ALA A 58 -9.20 3.19 9.21
CA ALA A 58 -9.19 3.24 10.67
C ALA A 58 -8.28 4.38 11.13
N CYS A 59 -8.49 4.88 12.34
CA CYS A 59 -7.65 5.92 12.90
C CYS A 59 -7.27 5.66 14.36
N ASP A 60 -6.06 6.05 14.72
CA ASP A 60 -5.67 6.25 16.12
C ASP A 60 -5.74 7.75 16.41
N LEU A 61 -6.67 8.13 17.27
CA LEU A 61 -6.98 9.54 17.56
C LEU A 61 -5.90 10.19 18.44
N ILE A 62 -5.21 9.39 19.25
CA ILE A 62 -4.16 9.84 20.16
C ILE A 62 -2.84 9.92 19.40
N GLN A 63 -2.47 8.83 18.72
CA GLN A 63 -1.23 8.73 17.95
C GLN A 63 -1.30 9.47 16.60
N ARG A 64 -2.48 9.95 16.18
CA ARG A 64 -2.68 10.72 14.94
C ARG A 64 -2.27 9.95 13.68
N LEU A 65 -2.67 8.68 13.63
CA LEU A 65 -2.39 7.77 12.52
C LEU A 65 -3.68 7.42 11.77
N VAL A 66 -3.55 7.17 10.46
CA VAL A 66 -4.57 6.54 9.62
C VAL A 66 -4.04 5.19 9.16
N ALA A 67 -4.88 4.16 9.21
CA ALA A 67 -4.65 2.91 8.51
C ALA A 67 -5.68 2.74 7.38
N VAL A 68 -5.22 2.25 6.23
CA VAL A 68 -6.04 1.98 5.04
C VAL A 68 -5.93 0.49 4.73
N GLY A 69 -7.02 -0.25 4.93
CA GLY A 69 -7.12 -1.65 4.52
C GLY A 69 -7.54 -1.78 3.06
N THR A 70 -7.10 -2.85 2.39
CA THR A 70 -7.38 -3.09 0.97
C THR A 70 -8.17 -4.38 0.73
N LEU A 71 -8.74 -4.50 -0.48
CA LEU A 71 -9.39 -5.72 -0.98
C LEU A 71 -8.41 -6.87 -1.25
N ASP A 72 -7.10 -6.62 -1.23
CA ASP A 72 -6.05 -7.62 -1.49
C ASP A 72 -5.23 -8.00 -0.24
N GLY A 73 -5.71 -7.64 0.95
CA GLY A 73 -5.08 -8.03 2.22
C GLY A 73 -3.84 -7.22 2.59
N ARG A 74 -3.75 -5.97 2.14
CA ARG A 74 -2.70 -5.01 2.51
C ARG A 74 -3.25 -3.94 3.44
N ILE A 75 -2.40 -3.40 4.32
CA ILE A 75 -2.73 -2.29 5.20
C ILE A 75 -1.67 -1.21 5.06
N LYS A 76 -2.07 -0.03 4.57
CA LYS A 76 -1.21 1.15 4.48
C LYS A 76 -1.40 2.01 5.74
N VAL A 77 -0.37 2.16 6.55
CA VAL A 77 -0.38 3.04 7.73
C VAL A 77 0.31 4.36 7.38
N ILE A 78 -0.32 5.48 7.72
CA ILE A 78 0.10 6.85 7.37
C ILE A 78 0.02 7.72 8.63
N GLY A 79 1.10 8.44 8.92
CA GLY A 79 1.20 9.41 10.02
C GLY A 79 1.61 10.79 9.50
N GLY A 80 2.53 11.43 10.21
CA GLY A 80 3.17 12.69 9.81
C GLY A 80 4.02 12.58 8.54
N GLU A 81 4.70 13.67 8.19
CA GLU A 81 5.55 13.73 7.01
C GLU A 81 6.58 12.59 7.02
N TYR A 82 6.65 11.82 5.93
CA TYR A 82 7.52 10.64 5.75
C TYR A 82 7.29 9.47 6.73
N VAL A 83 6.19 9.48 7.49
CA VAL A 83 5.80 8.37 8.37
C VAL A 83 4.75 7.52 7.67
N GLU A 84 5.20 6.48 6.96
CA GLU A 84 4.30 5.55 6.28
C GLU A 84 4.89 4.14 6.15
N ALA A 85 4.01 3.14 6.12
CA ALA A 85 4.38 1.73 5.94
C ALA A 85 3.26 0.96 5.25
N LEU A 86 3.66 -0.08 4.51
CA LEU A 86 2.74 -1.05 3.93
C LEU A 86 2.94 -2.40 4.64
N LEU A 87 1.91 -2.82 5.37
CA LEU A 87 1.81 -4.15 5.97
C LEU A 87 1.07 -5.07 5.01
N VAL A 88 1.48 -6.33 4.90
CA VAL A 88 0.93 -7.28 3.94
C VAL A 88 0.54 -8.57 4.64
N SER A 89 -0.73 -8.96 4.54
CA SER A 89 -1.21 -10.24 5.07
C SER A 89 -0.70 -11.39 4.20
N PRO A 90 -0.37 -12.55 4.80
CA PRO A 90 0.00 -13.75 4.04
C PRO A 90 -1.09 -14.16 3.05
N LYS A 91 -2.36 -13.93 3.41
CA LYS A 91 -3.52 -14.23 2.59
C LYS A 91 -3.96 -13.00 1.80
N HIS A 92 -4.40 -13.23 0.58
CA HIS A 92 -4.91 -12.20 -0.33
C HIS A 92 -6.44 -12.12 -0.21
N ILE A 93 -6.90 -11.59 0.93
CA ILE A 93 -8.33 -11.55 1.29
C ILE A 93 -8.69 -10.12 1.72
N PRO A 94 -9.85 -9.57 1.28
CA PRO A 94 -10.34 -8.29 1.75
C PRO A 94 -10.54 -8.22 3.26
N PHE A 95 -10.37 -7.03 3.81
CA PHE A 95 -10.78 -6.71 5.18
C PHE A 95 -12.21 -6.17 5.21
N LYS A 96 -13.00 -6.65 6.18
CA LYS A 96 -14.34 -6.10 6.50
C LYS A 96 -14.37 -5.24 7.76
N ASN A 97 -13.35 -5.33 8.61
CA ASN A 97 -13.21 -4.45 9.77
C ASN A 97 -11.72 -4.16 10.04
N LEU A 98 -11.44 -2.94 10.49
CA LEU A 98 -10.11 -2.46 10.82
C LEU A 98 -10.21 -1.48 12.00
N GLU A 99 -9.55 -1.76 13.13
CA GLU A 99 -9.61 -0.91 14.32
C GLU A 99 -8.28 -0.87 15.07
N PHE A 100 -7.86 0.33 15.50
CA PHE A 100 -6.71 0.48 16.38
C PHE A 100 -7.05 0.13 17.82
N LEU A 101 -6.14 -0.57 18.51
CA LEU A 101 -6.10 -0.54 19.97
C LEU A 101 -5.49 0.81 20.37
N GLN A 102 -6.36 1.79 20.60
CA GLN A 102 -6.00 3.20 20.74
C GLN A 102 -4.82 3.41 21.70
N ASN A 103 -3.80 4.13 21.24
CA ASN A 103 -2.60 4.46 22.00
C ASN A 103 -1.77 3.26 22.51
N GLN A 104 -1.98 2.05 21.99
CA GLN A 104 -1.23 0.86 22.40
C GLN A 104 -0.22 0.38 21.34
N GLY A 105 -0.19 0.99 20.15
CA GLY A 105 0.71 0.59 19.07
C GLY A 105 0.31 -0.70 18.35
N PHE A 106 -0.95 -1.14 18.51
CA PHE A 106 -1.50 -2.31 17.84
C PHE A 106 -2.70 -1.96 16.96
N LEU A 107 -2.84 -2.67 15.85
CA LEU A 107 -3.96 -2.55 14.92
C LEU A 107 -4.61 -3.93 14.75
N VAL A 108 -5.93 -4.00 14.74
CA VAL A 108 -6.67 -5.25 14.55
C VAL A 108 -7.40 -5.21 13.22
N SER A 109 -7.28 -6.28 12.43
CA SER A 109 -7.99 -6.43 11.16
C SER A 109 -8.82 -7.71 11.16
N VAL A 110 -10.03 -7.64 10.63
CA VAL A 110 -10.91 -8.80 10.41
C VAL A 110 -11.11 -8.97 8.90
N SER A 111 -10.71 -10.13 8.38
CA SER A 111 -10.87 -10.48 6.97
C SER A 111 -12.27 -11.05 6.64
N ASN A 112 -12.63 -11.07 5.36
CA ASN A 112 -13.88 -11.68 4.90
C ASN A 112 -13.99 -13.20 5.18
N GLU A 113 -12.88 -13.88 5.44
CA GLU A 113 -12.85 -15.29 5.88
C GLU A 113 -12.88 -15.46 7.42
N ASN A 114 -13.23 -14.41 8.16
CA ASN A 114 -13.31 -14.40 9.62
C ASN A 114 -11.97 -14.66 10.33
N GLU A 115 -10.85 -14.34 9.69
CA GLU A 115 -9.54 -14.31 10.36
C GLU A 115 -9.32 -12.94 10.98
N ILE A 116 -9.07 -12.93 12.30
CA ILE A 116 -8.75 -11.77 13.12
C ILE A 116 -7.23 -11.75 13.28
N GLN A 117 -6.58 -10.69 12.80
CA GLN A 117 -5.13 -10.50 12.90
C GLN A 117 -4.84 -9.24 13.73
N VAL A 118 -3.94 -9.37 14.71
CA VAL A 118 -3.39 -8.26 15.49
C VAL A 118 -2.01 -7.93 14.96
N TRP A 119 -1.82 -6.69 14.54
CA TRP A 119 -0.61 -6.15 13.96
C TRP A 119 0.14 -5.32 14.99
N ASP A 120 1.42 -5.62 15.19
CA ASP A 120 2.36 -4.81 15.97
C ASP A 120 2.96 -3.75 15.06
N LEU A 121 2.59 -2.48 15.31
CA LEU A 121 3.05 -1.34 14.51
C LEU A 121 4.48 -0.91 14.86
N GLY A 122 5.03 -1.36 15.99
CA GLY A 122 6.44 -1.17 16.32
C GLY A 122 7.34 -2.13 15.54
N GLN A 123 6.86 -3.34 15.27
CA GLN A 123 7.61 -4.40 14.58
C GLN A 123 7.19 -4.64 13.12
N TRP A 124 6.14 -3.96 12.64
CA TRP A 124 5.60 -4.05 11.29
C TRP A 124 5.20 -5.48 10.89
N GLN A 125 4.62 -6.24 11.83
CA GLN A 125 4.28 -7.64 11.62
C GLN A 125 3.00 -8.05 12.34
N ILE A 126 2.45 -9.20 11.96
CA ILE A 126 1.35 -9.84 12.68
C ILE A 126 1.90 -10.40 13.99
N ALA A 127 1.37 -9.94 15.12
CA ALA A 127 1.69 -10.44 16.44
C ALA A 127 0.87 -11.69 16.80
N SER A 128 -0.42 -11.72 16.44
CA SER A 128 -1.32 -12.84 16.71
C SER A 128 -2.39 -12.96 15.62
N SER A 129 -2.86 -14.18 15.35
CA SER A 129 -3.99 -14.43 14.45
C SER A 129 -4.88 -15.56 14.97
N ILE A 130 -6.19 -15.41 14.83
CA ILE A 130 -7.19 -16.46 15.10
C ILE A 130 -8.21 -16.48 13.97
N LYS A 131 -8.54 -17.67 13.49
CA LYS A 131 -9.70 -17.89 12.60
C LYS A 131 -10.94 -18.18 13.43
N TRP A 132 -11.98 -17.40 13.24
CA TRP A 132 -13.27 -17.59 13.89
C TRP A 132 -14.15 -18.55 13.09
N GLU A 133 -15.01 -19.32 13.79
CA GLU A 133 -15.80 -20.39 13.18
C GLU A 133 -17.06 -19.85 12.48
N SER A 134 -17.79 -18.93 13.11
CA SER A 134 -18.98 -18.28 12.54
C SER A 134 -18.62 -17.03 11.73
N ASN A 135 -19.57 -16.53 10.93
CA ASN A 135 -19.39 -15.26 10.24
C ASN A 135 -19.44 -14.09 11.24
N ILE A 136 -18.33 -13.34 11.33
CA ILE A 136 -18.25 -12.14 12.16
C ILE A 136 -18.99 -11.00 11.44
N THR A 137 -20.05 -10.48 12.04
CA THR A 137 -20.89 -9.45 11.42
C THR A 137 -20.78 -8.10 12.10
N ALA A 138 -20.31 -8.05 13.35
CA ALA A 138 -19.98 -6.83 14.07
C ALA A 138 -18.68 -7.01 14.86
N PHE A 139 -17.88 -5.95 14.96
CA PHE A 139 -16.63 -5.96 15.70
C PHE A 139 -16.35 -4.56 16.26
N LYS A 140 -15.91 -4.47 17.52
CA LYS A 140 -15.57 -3.19 18.14
C LYS A 140 -14.52 -3.32 19.23
N ALA A 141 -13.41 -2.58 19.12
CA ALA A 141 -12.45 -2.45 20.19
C ALA A 141 -12.99 -1.53 21.30
N ILE A 142 -12.80 -1.91 22.56
CA ILE A 142 -13.18 -1.09 23.70
C ILE A 142 -12.07 -0.05 23.94
N HIS A 143 -12.42 1.22 23.76
CA HIS A 143 -11.50 2.35 23.85
C HIS A 143 -10.69 2.35 25.15
N GLY A 144 -9.37 2.53 25.05
CA GLY A 144 -8.46 2.54 26.21
C GLY A 144 -8.19 1.17 26.84
N THR A 145 -8.64 0.06 26.24
CA THR A 145 -8.37 -1.29 26.74
C THR A 145 -7.85 -2.22 25.64
N SER A 146 -7.45 -3.44 26.00
CA SER A 146 -7.13 -4.50 25.04
C SER A 146 -8.28 -5.48 24.80
N TYR A 147 -9.49 -5.13 25.23
CA TYR A 147 -10.70 -5.94 25.03
C TYR A 147 -11.43 -5.52 23.75
N MET A 148 -12.07 -6.49 23.11
CA MET A 148 -12.83 -6.32 21.87
C MET A 148 -14.14 -7.09 21.96
N TYR A 149 -15.23 -6.49 21.49
CA TYR A 149 -16.49 -7.17 21.27
C TYR A 149 -16.56 -7.73 19.85
N LEU A 150 -17.11 -8.94 19.72
CA LEU A 150 -17.35 -9.62 18.45
C LEU A 150 -18.80 -10.10 18.41
N GLY A 151 -19.57 -9.62 17.44
CA GLY A 151 -20.91 -10.10 17.14
C GLY A 151 -20.92 -10.99 15.90
N ASP A 152 -21.75 -12.04 15.90
CA ASP A 152 -21.85 -12.97 14.77
C ASP A 152 -23.25 -13.06 14.15
N GLU A 153 -23.32 -13.81 13.05
CA GLU A 153 -24.54 -14.03 12.28
C GLU A 153 -25.63 -14.80 13.05
N HIS A 154 -25.29 -15.43 14.19
CA HIS A 154 -26.22 -16.19 15.04
C HIS A 154 -26.77 -15.33 16.19
N GLY A 155 -26.45 -14.04 16.21
CA GLY A 155 -26.92 -13.09 17.22
C GLY A 155 -26.09 -13.09 18.50
N MET A 156 -25.00 -13.85 18.55
CA MET A 156 -24.15 -13.98 19.73
C MET A 156 -23.14 -12.83 19.80
N VAL A 157 -22.82 -12.38 21.02
CA VAL A 157 -21.75 -11.41 21.26
C VAL A 157 -20.73 -12.01 22.22
N TYR A 158 -19.46 -12.04 21.80
CA TYR A 158 -18.31 -12.57 22.52
C TYR A 158 -17.34 -11.45 22.89
N VAL A 159 -16.46 -11.73 23.85
CA VAL A 159 -15.38 -10.83 24.26
C VAL A 159 -14.02 -11.48 23.98
N LEU A 160 -13.15 -10.75 23.28
CA LEU A 160 -11.77 -11.13 23.06
C LEU A 160 -10.83 -10.20 23.82
N LYS A 161 -9.66 -10.69 24.21
CA LYS A 161 -8.55 -9.90 24.77
C LYS A 161 -7.29 -10.14 23.97
N TYR A 162 -6.60 -9.06 23.62
CA TYR A 162 -5.21 -9.16 23.17
C TYR A 162 -4.29 -8.91 24.38
N ASP A 163 -3.45 -9.90 24.68
CA ASP A 163 -2.39 -9.78 25.68
C ASP A 163 -1.09 -9.43 24.95
N ALA A 164 -0.60 -8.20 25.15
CA ALA A 164 0.59 -7.70 24.48
C ALA A 164 1.88 -8.38 24.97
N ASP A 165 1.94 -8.77 26.25
CA ASP A 165 3.10 -9.44 26.86
C ASP A 165 3.21 -10.87 26.34
N GLN A 166 2.09 -11.58 26.25
CA GLN A 166 2.03 -12.93 25.70
C GLN A 166 1.96 -12.94 24.16
N ARG A 167 1.75 -11.78 23.52
CA ARG A 167 1.47 -11.61 22.09
C ARG A 167 0.38 -12.56 21.61
N LYS A 168 -0.69 -12.67 22.38
CA LYS A 168 -1.73 -13.67 22.17
C LYS A 168 -3.11 -13.05 22.21
N LEU A 169 -3.86 -13.25 21.13
CA LEU A 169 -5.30 -13.01 21.10
C LEU A 169 -6.00 -14.20 21.77
N THR A 170 -6.93 -13.95 22.68
CA THR A 170 -7.65 -15.00 23.41
C THR A 170 -9.14 -14.71 23.43
N ASN A 171 -9.96 -15.72 23.16
CA ASN A 171 -11.40 -15.67 23.40
C ASN A 171 -11.67 -15.84 24.90
N LEU A 172 -12.40 -14.90 25.50
CA LEU A 172 -12.73 -14.96 26.92
C LEU A 172 -14.02 -15.78 27.14
N PRO A 173 -14.22 -16.32 28.36
CA PRO A 173 -15.42 -17.11 28.66
C PRO A 173 -16.72 -16.30 28.69
N TYR A 174 -16.66 -14.97 28.78
CA TYR A 174 -17.84 -14.11 28.79
C TYR A 174 -18.48 -13.98 27.40
N TYR A 175 -19.79 -14.13 27.35
CA TYR A 175 -20.63 -13.89 26.17
C TYR A 175 -21.98 -13.32 26.61
N VAL A 176 -22.70 -12.69 25.69
CA VAL A 176 -24.05 -12.18 25.96
C VAL A 176 -25.09 -13.28 25.69
N PRO A 177 -25.90 -13.70 26.68
CA PRO A 177 -26.93 -14.73 26.49
C PRO A 177 -28.09 -14.26 25.61
N THR A 178 -28.24 -14.85 24.42
CA THR A 178 -29.28 -14.49 23.46
C THR A 178 -30.69 -14.85 23.92
N ASN A 179 -30.83 -15.91 24.72
CA ASN A 179 -32.12 -16.32 25.29
C ASN A 179 -32.74 -15.25 26.20
N VAL A 180 -31.93 -14.60 27.05
CA VAL A 180 -32.40 -13.53 27.94
C VAL A 180 -32.86 -12.31 27.14
N ILE A 181 -32.14 -11.99 26.07
CA ILE A 181 -32.53 -10.91 25.14
C ILE A 181 -33.84 -11.27 24.41
N ALA A 182 -33.96 -12.50 23.93
CA ALA A 182 -35.15 -12.96 23.20
C ALA A 182 -36.41 -12.96 24.06
N GLU A 183 -36.29 -13.40 25.32
CA GLU A 183 -37.37 -13.37 26.31
C GLU A 183 -37.85 -11.93 26.55
N GLU A 184 -36.93 -10.99 26.82
CA GLU A 184 -37.32 -9.59 27.08
C GLU A 184 -37.80 -8.83 25.84
N ALA A 185 -37.28 -9.16 24.66
CA ALA A 185 -37.76 -8.58 23.41
C ALA A 185 -39.09 -9.20 22.94
N GLY A 186 -39.51 -10.32 23.53
CA GLY A 186 -40.64 -11.13 23.09
C GLY A 186 -40.48 -11.58 21.64
N ILE A 187 -39.31 -12.16 21.31
CA ILE A 187 -38.96 -12.67 19.97
C ILE A 187 -38.83 -14.19 20.04
N SER A 188 -39.45 -14.90 19.09
CA SER A 188 -39.26 -16.34 18.90
C SER A 188 -38.06 -16.62 17.98
N SER A 189 -37.30 -17.69 18.25
CA SER A 189 -36.14 -18.13 17.44
C SER A 189 -36.48 -18.31 15.95
N PRO A 190 -35.55 -18.06 14.99
CA PRO A 190 -34.10 -17.86 15.17
C PRO A 190 -33.69 -16.43 15.56
N HIS A 191 -32.55 -16.31 16.24
CA HIS A 191 -32.00 -15.00 16.63
C HIS A 191 -31.44 -14.26 15.40
N PRO A 192 -31.75 -12.97 15.23
CA PRO A 192 -31.24 -12.17 14.12
C PRO A 192 -29.72 -11.97 14.22
N SER A 193 -29.06 -11.75 13.08
CA SER A 193 -27.63 -11.42 13.02
C SER A 193 -27.34 -10.11 13.74
N VAL A 194 -26.20 -10.02 14.44
CA VAL A 194 -25.72 -8.76 15.01
C VAL A 194 -25.20 -7.86 13.89
N VAL A 195 -25.64 -6.60 13.83
CA VAL A 195 -25.16 -5.60 12.84
C VAL A 195 -24.25 -4.56 13.50
N GLY A 196 -24.38 -4.33 14.79
CA GLY A 196 -23.46 -3.46 15.52
C GLY A 196 -23.33 -3.81 17.00
N VAL A 197 -22.13 -3.60 17.52
CA VAL A 197 -21.84 -3.68 18.95
C VAL A 197 -21.04 -2.45 19.32
N LEU A 198 -21.54 -1.62 20.24
CA LEU A 198 -20.89 -0.36 20.63
C LEU A 198 -20.87 -0.24 22.16
N PRO A 199 -19.70 -0.04 22.81
CA PRO A 199 -19.65 0.39 24.20
C PRO A 199 -20.46 1.68 24.40
N GLN A 200 -21.24 1.75 25.47
CA GLN A 200 -21.99 2.97 25.78
C GLN A 200 -21.04 4.02 26.38
N PRO A 201 -20.99 5.26 25.84
CA PRO A 201 -20.21 6.33 26.42
C PRO A 201 -20.53 6.57 27.90
N CYS A 202 -19.54 7.02 28.67
CA CYS A 202 -19.67 7.32 30.09
C CYS A 202 -20.13 6.14 31.00
N SER A 203 -20.14 4.89 30.49
CA SER A 203 -20.57 3.71 31.25
C SER A 203 -19.46 2.97 32.01
N GLN A 204 -18.22 3.47 31.95
CA GLN A 204 -17.05 2.77 32.48
C GLN A 204 -16.91 1.33 31.92
N GLY A 205 -17.33 1.12 30.66
CA GLY A 205 -17.27 -0.17 29.97
C GLY A 205 -18.36 -1.16 30.40
N ASN A 206 -19.19 -0.81 31.40
CA ASN A 206 -20.18 -1.70 31.99
C ASN A 206 -21.42 -1.88 31.11
N ARG A 207 -21.63 -1.03 30.11
CA ARG A 207 -22.79 -1.14 29.22
C ARG A 207 -22.37 -1.22 27.78
N VAL A 208 -23.00 -2.12 27.05
CA VAL A 208 -22.80 -2.34 25.62
C VAL A 208 -24.14 -2.29 24.90
N LEU A 209 -24.16 -1.58 23.79
CA LEU A 209 -25.28 -1.56 22.86
C LEU A 209 -25.10 -2.66 21.82
N ILE A 210 -26.14 -3.44 21.59
CA ILE A 210 -26.21 -4.51 20.60
C ILE A 210 -27.36 -4.19 19.65
N ALA A 211 -27.06 -4.05 18.37
CA ALA A 211 -28.05 -3.81 17.33
C ALA A 211 -28.13 -5.03 16.41
N TYR A 212 -29.34 -5.46 16.11
CA TYR A 212 -29.63 -6.62 15.28
C TYR A 212 -30.22 -6.20 13.93
N VAL A 213 -30.02 -7.05 12.92
CA VAL A 213 -30.44 -6.75 11.53
C VAL A 213 -31.92 -6.44 11.41
N ASN A 214 -32.79 -7.05 12.22
CA ASN A 214 -34.24 -6.87 12.18
C ASN A 214 -34.76 -5.60 12.87
N GLY A 215 -33.90 -4.64 13.23
CA GLY A 215 -34.31 -3.40 13.89
C GLY A 215 -34.28 -3.43 15.41
N LEU A 216 -33.93 -4.57 16.04
CA LEU A 216 -33.84 -4.65 17.50
C LEU A 216 -32.56 -3.97 18.01
N ILE A 217 -32.70 -3.13 19.03
CA ILE A 217 -31.62 -2.41 19.72
C ILE A 217 -31.71 -2.71 21.21
N VAL A 218 -30.61 -3.20 21.78
CA VAL A 218 -30.52 -3.63 23.17
C VAL A 218 -29.38 -2.92 23.87
N ILE A 219 -29.60 -2.43 25.08
CA ILE A 219 -28.51 -2.04 26.00
C ILE A 219 -28.37 -3.14 27.03
N TRP A 220 -27.19 -3.77 27.07
CA TRP A 220 -26.84 -4.83 28.01
C TRP A 220 -25.86 -4.30 29.06
N ASP A 221 -26.11 -4.58 30.33
CA ASP A 221 -25.19 -4.29 31.43
C ASP A 221 -24.31 -5.52 31.69
N VAL A 222 -23.03 -5.44 31.31
CA VAL A 222 -22.07 -6.54 31.49
C VAL A 222 -21.67 -6.75 32.94
N SER A 223 -21.89 -5.77 33.83
CA SER A 223 -21.60 -5.92 35.25
C SER A 223 -22.70 -6.68 35.97
N ASP A 224 -23.96 -6.42 35.61
CA ASP A 224 -25.13 -7.05 36.23
C ASP A 224 -25.69 -8.25 35.44
N ASP A 225 -25.16 -8.53 34.24
CA ASP A 225 -25.66 -9.55 33.30
C ASP A 225 -27.16 -9.43 33.00
N LYS A 226 -27.61 -8.21 32.70
CA LYS A 226 -29.03 -7.95 32.46
C LYS A 226 -29.28 -6.98 31.30
N VAL A 227 -30.48 -7.12 30.73
CA VAL A 227 -31.01 -6.15 29.77
C VAL A 227 -31.41 -4.87 30.50
N VAL A 228 -30.86 -3.73 30.07
CA VAL A 228 -31.21 -2.39 30.57
C VAL A 228 -32.33 -1.78 29.75
N LEU A 229 -32.30 -2.01 28.43
CA LEU A 229 -33.25 -1.43 27.49
C LEU A 229 -33.43 -2.34 26.29
N VAL A 230 -34.67 -2.45 25.82
CA VAL A 230 -35.01 -2.97 24.50
C VAL A 230 -35.75 -1.89 23.72
N ARG A 231 -35.36 -1.71 22.45
CA ARG A 231 -36.01 -0.84 21.46
C ARG A 231 -36.11 -1.58 20.13
N GLY A 232 -37.09 -1.25 19.30
CA GLY A 232 -37.14 -1.72 17.91
C GLY A 232 -38.44 -1.38 17.20
N ASN A 233 -38.79 -2.19 16.20
CA ASN A 233 -39.96 -1.94 15.33
C ASN A 233 -41.28 -1.83 16.09
N LYS A 234 -41.43 -2.51 17.24
CA LYS A 234 -42.64 -2.42 18.09
C LYS A 234 -42.83 -1.00 18.65
N ASP A 235 -41.76 -0.28 18.97
CA ASP A 235 -41.82 1.09 19.46
C ASP A 235 -42.22 2.10 18.37
N LEU A 236 -41.96 1.77 17.09
CA LEU A 236 -42.40 2.59 15.95
C LEU A 236 -43.92 2.49 15.73
N GLN A 237 -44.51 1.32 16.00
CA GLN A 237 -45.95 1.07 15.79
C GLN A 237 -46.84 1.78 16.82
N LEU A 238 -46.36 1.96 18.05
CA LEU A 238 -47.12 2.58 19.15
C LEU A 238 -47.28 4.11 19.02
N GLN A 239 -46.61 4.74 18.05
CA GLN A 239 -46.60 6.20 17.84
C GLN A 239 -47.56 6.71 16.75
N GLY A 240 -48.27 5.80 16.04
CA GLY A 240 -49.06 6.13 14.84
C GLY A 240 -50.51 6.58 15.03
N GLU A 241 -51.03 6.69 16.26
CA GLU A 241 -52.45 7.05 16.47
C GLU A 241 -52.66 8.55 16.81
N THR A 242 -53.29 9.25 15.86
CA THR A 242 -53.98 10.59 15.88
C THR A 242 -53.19 11.92 15.93
N ALA A 243 -53.30 12.73 14.85
CA ALA A 243 -54.13 13.97 14.76
C ALA A 243 -53.94 14.70 13.41
N SER A 244 -55.04 15.13 12.80
CA SER A 244 -55.14 15.81 11.49
C SER A 244 -54.67 17.28 11.47
N GLY A 245 -53.91 17.71 10.45
CA GLY A 245 -53.62 19.13 10.17
C GLY A 245 -52.77 19.35 8.90
N SER A 246 -53.03 20.44 8.17
CA SER A 246 -52.72 20.74 6.75
C SER A 246 -51.24 21.01 6.36
N PRO A 247 -50.87 20.92 5.07
CA PRO A 247 -49.49 21.06 4.58
C PRO A 247 -49.15 22.49 4.10
N GLU A 248 -47.89 22.93 4.28
CA GLU A 248 -47.13 23.78 3.34
C GLU A 248 -45.75 24.18 3.89
N ASN A 249 -44.66 23.60 3.36
CA ASN A 249 -43.48 24.31 2.82
C ASN A 249 -42.35 23.33 2.44
N LYS A 250 -41.84 23.45 1.21
CA LYS A 250 -40.69 22.68 0.70
C LYS A 250 -39.38 23.11 1.38
N ASN A 251 -39.12 22.55 2.56
CA ASN A 251 -37.80 22.45 3.21
C ASN A 251 -37.60 20.98 3.61
N LEU A 252 -36.36 20.54 3.86
CA LEU A 252 -36.04 19.20 4.35
C LEU A 252 -36.94 18.85 5.55
N GLU A 253 -37.98 18.02 5.34
CA GLU A 253 -39.01 17.79 6.34
C GLU A 253 -38.49 16.78 7.38
N VAL A 254 -38.25 17.26 8.60
CA VAL A 254 -38.29 16.43 9.81
C VAL A 254 -39.77 16.11 10.01
N SER A 255 -40.22 14.99 9.45
CA SER A 255 -41.62 14.58 9.48
C SER A 255 -41.98 14.02 10.86
N ASP A 256 -43.05 14.57 11.42
CA ASP A 256 -43.77 13.98 12.53
C ASP A 256 -44.80 12.99 11.96
N CYS A 257 -44.65 11.73 12.36
CA CYS A 257 -45.61 10.63 12.19
C CYS A 257 -45.62 9.92 10.82
N VAL A 258 -45.47 8.60 10.93
CA VAL A 258 -45.36 7.56 9.90
C VAL A 258 -46.65 7.44 9.08
N SER A 259 -46.55 7.45 7.74
CA SER A 259 -47.66 7.10 6.84
C SER A 259 -48.04 5.62 6.96
N GLU A 260 -49.34 5.29 6.89
CA GLU A 260 -49.91 3.93 7.06
C GLU A 260 -49.38 2.83 6.11
N SER A 261 -48.40 3.13 5.25
CA SER A 261 -47.72 2.19 4.34
C SER A 261 -46.56 1.39 4.98
N ASP A 262 -46.01 1.81 6.12
CA ASP A 262 -44.76 1.26 6.70
C ASP A 262 -44.99 0.01 7.60
N LYS A 263 -45.76 -0.98 7.12
CA LYS A 263 -45.92 -2.29 7.81
C LYS A 263 -44.74 -3.25 7.62
N VAL A 264 -43.60 -2.77 7.11
CA VAL A 264 -42.41 -3.58 6.82
C VAL A 264 -41.40 -3.42 7.96
N GLU A 265 -40.90 -4.54 8.49
CA GLU A 265 -39.79 -4.53 9.45
C GLU A 265 -38.58 -3.83 8.84
N LYS A 266 -38.07 -2.79 9.52
CA LYS A 266 -36.92 -2.04 9.02
C LYS A 266 -35.63 -2.74 9.40
N GLU A 267 -34.74 -2.90 8.42
CA GLU A 267 -33.44 -3.52 8.62
C GLU A 267 -32.34 -2.47 8.87
N ILE A 268 -31.57 -2.66 9.95
CA ILE A 268 -30.46 -1.76 10.31
C ILE A 268 -29.27 -2.03 9.39
N SER A 269 -28.69 -0.98 8.83
CA SER A 269 -27.46 -1.05 8.01
C SER A 269 -26.26 -0.35 8.65
N SER A 270 -26.47 0.69 9.45
CA SER A 270 -25.39 1.42 10.13
C SER A 270 -25.89 2.09 11.41
N LEU A 271 -24.97 2.39 12.33
CA LEU A 271 -25.29 3.09 13.56
C LEU A 271 -24.08 3.82 14.15
N CYS A 272 -24.33 4.92 14.85
CA CYS A 272 -23.33 5.58 15.69
C CYS A 272 -23.98 6.30 16.88
N TRP A 273 -23.21 6.49 17.95
CA TRP A 273 -23.62 7.41 19.01
C TRP A 273 -23.70 8.83 18.45
N ALA A 274 -24.77 9.56 18.78
CA ALA A 274 -24.99 10.96 18.40
C ALA A 274 -24.92 11.91 19.61
N SER A 275 -24.35 11.43 20.72
CA SER A 275 -24.10 12.20 21.93
C SER A 275 -22.92 11.67 22.72
N ASN A 276 -22.24 12.55 23.46
CA ASN A 276 -21.08 12.20 24.29
C ASN A 276 -21.44 11.33 25.51
N ASP A 277 -22.68 11.41 25.98
CA ASP A 277 -23.18 10.75 27.19
C ASP A 277 -23.92 9.43 26.92
N GLY A 278 -24.02 9.04 25.63
CA GLY A 278 -24.75 7.85 25.21
C GLY A 278 -26.28 7.95 25.35
N SER A 279 -26.83 9.17 25.42
CA SER A 279 -28.28 9.43 25.43
C SER A 279 -28.94 9.37 24.06
N ILE A 280 -28.21 9.52 22.96
CA ILE A 280 -28.78 9.47 21.60
C ILE A 280 -27.98 8.54 20.71
N LEU A 281 -28.70 7.66 20.01
CA LEU A 281 -28.16 6.81 18.96
C LEU A 281 -28.76 7.21 17.61
N ALA A 282 -27.92 7.41 16.61
CA ALA A 282 -28.36 7.53 15.23
C ALA A 282 -28.25 6.16 14.55
N VAL A 283 -29.29 5.78 13.81
CA VAL A 283 -29.42 4.48 13.14
C VAL A 283 -29.81 4.71 11.69
N GLY A 284 -29.01 4.19 10.77
CA GLY A 284 -29.29 4.15 9.34
C GLY A 284 -29.89 2.80 8.94
N TYR A 285 -30.85 2.83 8.02
CA TYR A 285 -31.58 1.65 7.56
C TYR A 285 -31.32 1.34 6.08
N VAL A 286 -31.61 0.10 5.69
CA VAL A 286 -31.50 -0.41 4.32
C VAL A 286 -32.40 0.36 3.34
N ASP A 287 -33.54 0.85 3.81
CA ASP A 287 -34.52 1.63 3.03
C ASP A 287 -34.13 3.11 2.82
N GLY A 288 -32.98 3.53 3.37
CA GLY A 288 -32.46 4.89 3.27
C GLY A 288 -32.93 5.84 4.37
N ASP A 289 -33.71 5.39 5.36
CA ASP A 289 -34.07 6.21 6.51
C ASP A 289 -32.91 6.35 7.50
N ILE A 290 -32.87 7.49 8.20
CA ILE A 290 -32.03 7.70 9.39
C ILE A 290 -32.96 8.02 10.56
N MET A 291 -32.79 7.34 11.70
CA MET A 291 -33.56 7.61 12.91
C MET A 291 -32.67 7.90 14.10
N PHE A 292 -33.08 8.84 14.93
CA PHE A 292 -32.45 9.20 16.19
C PHE A 292 -33.26 8.64 17.35
N TRP A 293 -32.66 7.75 18.13
CA TRP A 293 -33.27 7.08 19.27
C TRP A 293 -32.79 7.69 20.58
N ALA A 294 -33.72 8.04 21.47
CA ALA A 294 -33.42 8.45 22.83
C ALA A 294 -33.21 7.24 23.74
N LEU A 295 -32.08 7.23 24.45
CA LEU A 295 -31.59 6.13 25.27
C LEU A 295 -31.24 6.62 26.68
N PRO A 296 -31.32 5.74 27.70
CA PRO A 296 -30.95 6.08 29.07
C PRO A 296 -29.44 6.23 29.22
N THR A 297 -28.99 7.28 29.93
CA THR A 297 -27.58 7.50 30.23
C THR A 297 -27.08 6.58 31.35
N ALA A 298 -25.79 6.23 31.32
CA ALA A 298 -25.19 5.35 32.32
C ALA A 298 -25.12 5.96 33.74
N THR A 299 -25.15 7.29 33.87
CA THR A 299 -25.04 8.01 35.15
C THR A 299 -26.37 8.13 35.90
N SER A 300 -27.50 7.89 35.25
CA SER A 300 -28.83 7.96 35.89
C SER A 300 -29.15 6.67 36.65
N LYS A 301 -28.77 6.60 37.93
CA LYS A 301 -29.09 5.45 38.81
C LYS A 301 -30.57 5.37 39.21
N ASN A 302 -31.32 6.46 39.07
CA ASN A 302 -32.75 6.51 39.29
C ASN A 302 -33.40 7.02 38.01
N ASN A 303 -34.21 6.19 37.35
CA ASN A 303 -35.46 6.61 36.72
C ASN A 303 -36.18 5.44 36.03
N GLN A 304 -36.97 4.70 36.81
CA GLN A 304 -38.20 4.07 36.30
C GLN A 304 -39.23 5.12 35.81
N GLN A 305 -38.89 6.42 35.85
CA GLN A 305 -39.76 7.56 35.58
C GLN A 305 -39.55 8.23 34.21
N ALA A 306 -38.49 7.89 33.47
CA ALA A 306 -38.30 8.34 32.08
C ALA A 306 -39.06 7.47 31.05
N SER A 307 -39.74 6.42 31.51
CA SER A 307 -40.54 5.49 30.69
C SER A 307 -41.87 6.05 30.18
N LYS A 308 -42.15 7.35 30.40
CA LYS A 308 -43.44 7.99 30.09
C LYS A 308 -43.37 9.14 29.07
N SER A 309 -42.26 9.33 28.34
CA SER A 309 -42.29 10.16 27.13
C SER A 309 -42.80 9.35 25.96
N HIS A 310 -43.88 9.82 25.32
CA HIS A 310 -44.51 9.14 24.19
C HIS A 310 -43.68 9.17 22.90
N LYS A 311 -42.66 10.04 22.80
CA LYS A 311 -41.89 10.26 21.57
C LYS A 311 -40.37 10.03 21.76
N ASN A 312 -39.94 8.78 21.59
CA ASN A 312 -38.54 8.35 21.85
C ASN A 312 -37.68 8.22 20.59
N VAL A 313 -38.21 8.56 19.41
CA VAL A 313 -37.53 8.43 18.13
C VAL A 313 -37.91 9.58 17.20
N VAL A 314 -36.94 10.05 16.41
CA VAL A 314 -37.16 11.05 15.37
C VAL A 314 -36.58 10.55 14.05
N LYS A 315 -37.39 10.60 12.99
CA LYS A 315 -36.98 10.22 11.64
C LYS A 315 -36.43 11.43 10.89
N LEU A 316 -35.30 11.24 10.24
CA LEU A 316 -34.69 12.15 9.30
C LEU A 316 -34.77 11.51 7.90
N GLN A 317 -35.51 12.15 7.01
CA GLN A 317 -35.67 11.69 5.62
C GLN A 317 -35.09 12.71 4.65
N LEU A 318 -34.16 12.26 3.80
CA LEU A 318 -33.41 13.14 2.90
C LEU A 318 -34.08 13.36 1.55
N SER A 319 -34.76 12.32 1.07
CA SER A 319 -35.44 12.28 -0.22
C SER A 319 -36.81 11.64 -0.05
N SER A 320 -37.80 12.15 -0.78
CA SER A 320 -39.14 11.56 -0.88
C SER A 320 -39.24 10.43 -1.91
N GLY A 321 -38.13 10.06 -2.57
CA GLY A 321 -38.10 9.00 -3.56
C GLY A 321 -38.47 7.63 -2.97
N GLU A 322 -39.26 6.85 -3.70
CA GLU A 322 -39.73 5.52 -3.26
C GLU A 322 -38.59 4.50 -3.05
N LYS A 323 -37.49 4.62 -3.82
CA LYS A 323 -36.31 3.77 -3.69
C LYS A 323 -35.08 4.61 -3.43
N ARG A 324 -34.46 4.38 -2.28
CA ARG A 324 -33.27 5.10 -1.81
C ARG A 324 -32.12 4.13 -1.58
N LEU A 325 -30.91 4.67 -1.56
CA LEU A 325 -29.70 3.96 -1.22
C LEU A 325 -29.69 3.66 0.29
N SER A 326 -29.25 2.45 0.68
CA SER A 326 -29.03 2.12 2.09
C SER A 326 -28.02 3.08 2.71
N VAL A 327 -28.24 3.45 3.97
CA VAL A 327 -27.29 4.25 4.75
C VAL A 327 -26.20 3.33 5.28
N ILE A 328 -25.06 3.28 4.59
CA ILE A 328 -23.99 2.31 4.85
C ILE A 328 -22.88 2.84 5.77
N VAL A 329 -22.71 4.17 5.86
CA VAL A 329 -21.75 4.80 6.78
C VAL A 329 -22.44 5.93 7.53
N LEU A 330 -22.23 5.96 8.85
CA LEU A 330 -22.81 6.95 9.74
C LEU A 330 -21.79 7.29 10.84
N HIS A 331 -21.41 8.57 10.90
CA HIS A 331 -20.51 9.10 11.92
C HIS A 331 -21.07 10.39 12.51
N TRP A 332 -20.57 10.74 13.68
CA TRP A 332 -21.01 11.91 14.43
C TRP A 332 -19.82 12.66 14.99
N SER A 333 -19.98 13.99 15.13
CA SER A 333 -19.10 14.84 15.92
C SER A 333 -19.91 15.87 16.71
N GLU A 334 -19.32 16.42 17.77
CA GLU A 334 -19.91 17.54 18.49
C GLU A 334 -19.81 18.84 17.67
N ASN A 335 -20.82 19.71 17.77
CA ASN A 335 -20.81 21.02 17.13
C ASN A 335 -20.50 22.11 18.17
N GLN A 336 -19.31 22.69 18.12
CA GLN A 336 -18.85 23.69 19.11
C GLN A 336 -19.30 25.13 18.79
N SER A 337 -19.86 25.39 17.61
CA SER A 337 -20.20 26.76 17.18
C SER A 337 -21.53 27.30 17.73
N HIS A 338 -22.38 26.44 18.31
CA HIS A 338 -23.68 26.81 18.87
C HIS A 338 -23.87 26.16 20.25
N SER A 339 -24.45 26.92 21.19
CA SER A 339 -24.68 26.57 22.59
C SER A 339 -24.90 25.06 22.86
N ALA A 340 -24.00 24.41 23.60
CA ALA A 340 -24.09 23.14 24.37
C ALA A 340 -24.96 21.94 23.87
N ARG A 341 -25.64 22.01 22.72
CA ARG A 341 -26.72 21.09 22.28
C ARG A 341 -26.73 20.84 20.76
N GLY A 342 -25.74 21.35 20.02
CA GLY A 342 -25.56 21.06 18.59
C GLY A 342 -24.77 19.77 18.34
N CYS A 343 -25.07 19.04 17.27
CA CYS A 343 -24.27 17.91 16.80
C CYS A 343 -24.15 17.93 15.27
N LYS A 344 -23.05 17.41 14.74
CA LYS A 344 -22.86 17.18 13.31
C LYS A 344 -22.97 15.69 13.02
N ILE A 345 -23.70 15.31 11.98
CA ILE A 345 -23.81 13.93 11.51
C ILE A 345 -23.28 13.87 10.09
N PHE A 346 -22.45 12.88 9.81
CA PHE A 346 -21.83 12.59 8.52
C PHE A 346 -22.33 11.24 8.07
N PHE A 347 -22.82 11.13 6.83
CA PHE A 347 -23.28 9.84 6.32
C PHE A 347 -23.21 9.75 4.80
N TYR A 348 -23.19 8.51 4.33
CA TYR A 348 -23.29 8.17 2.93
C TYR A 348 -24.48 7.22 2.72
N GLY A 349 -25.33 7.54 1.73
CA GLY A 349 -26.59 6.84 1.45
C GLY A 349 -27.82 7.68 1.78
N GLY A 350 -29.01 7.09 1.65
CA GLY A 350 -30.30 7.74 1.88
C GLY A 350 -30.84 8.59 0.71
N ASP A 351 -30.01 8.88 -0.30
CA ASP A 351 -30.43 9.54 -1.54
C ASP A 351 -31.15 8.57 -2.49
N GLN A 352 -31.92 9.12 -3.43
CA GLN A 352 -32.64 8.33 -4.43
C GLN A 352 -31.67 7.52 -5.31
N ILE A 353 -32.03 6.27 -5.63
CA ILE A 353 -31.21 5.43 -6.53
C ILE A 353 -31.07 6.12 -7.89
N GLY A 354 -29.83 6.25 -8.38
CA GLY A 354 -29.50 6.95 -9.63
C GLY A 354 -29.05 8.39 -9.46
N SER A 355 -29.15 8.94 -8.24
CA SER A 355 -28.52 10.22 -7.89
C SER A 355 -26.99 10.14 -7.95
N LYS A 356 -26.36 11.31 -8.07
CA LYS A 356 -24.90 11.44 -7.99
C LYS A 356 -24.44 10.98 -6.61
N GLU A 357 -23.31 10.27 -6.53
CA GLU A 357 -22.72 9.91 -5.23
C GLU A 357 -22.37 11.16 -4.42
N THR A 358 -22.88 11.23 -3.20
CA THR A 358 -22.76 12.36 -2.28
C THR A 358 -22.52 11.87 -0.87
N LEU A 359 -21.53 12.47 -0.21
CA LEU A 359 -21.35 12.38 1.23
C LEU A 359 -22.07 13.59 1.84
N THR A 360 -23.05 13.36 2.69
CA THR A 360 -23.87 14.42 3.28
C THR A 360 -23.48 14.67 4.74
N ILE A 361 -23.39 15.96 5.08
CA ILE A 361 -23.07 16.45 6.42
C ILE A 361 -24.22 17.35 6.87
N LEU A 362 -24.79 17.06 8.03
CA LEU A 362 -25.87 17.83 8.63
C LEU A 362 -25.45 18.39 9.98
N ASP A 363 -25.64 19.69 10.15
CA ASP A 363 -25.57 20.33 11.46
C ASP A 363 -26.97 20.33 12.07
N LEU A 364 -27.12 19.68 13.22
CA LEU A 364 -28.38 19.51 13.92
C LEU A 364 -28.33 20.23 15.27
N GLU A 365 -29.39 20.96 15.62
CA GLU A 365 -29.58 21.59 16.92
C GLU A 365 -30.74 20.95 17.68
N ARG A 366 -30.60 20.91 19.01
CA ARG A 366 -31.57 20.32 19.93
C ARG A 366 -32.01 21.33 21.01
N PRO A 367 -32.82 22.35 20.68
CA PRO A 367 -33.17 23.41 21.62
C PRO A 367 -33.96 22.91 22.85
N SER A 368 -34.85 21.92 22.68
CA SER A 368 -35.75 21.40 23.72
C SER A 368 -35.87 19.86 23.70
N GLY A 369 -34.74 19.16 23.50
CA GLY A 369 -34.70 17.69 23.45
C GLY A 369 -34.79 17.11 22.03
N ILE A 370 -34.79 15.78 21.92
CA ILE A 370 -34.74 15.07 20.62
C ILE A 370 -35.95 15.39 19.74
N GLU A 371 -37.12 15.63 20.35
CA GLU A 371 -38.38 15.95 19.66
C GLU A 371 -38.33 17.28 18.89
N SER A 372 -37.37 18.15 19.23
CA SER A 372 -37.16 19.46 18.61
C SER A 372 -35.93 19.50 17.69
N LEU A 373 -35.45 18.34 17.25
CA LEU A 373 -34.27 18.23 16.40
C LEU A 373 -34.45 19.04 15.12
N LYS A 374 -33.64 20.08 14.97
CA LYS A 374 -33.70 20.99 13.81
C LYS A 374 -32.43 20.89 13.00
N CYS A 375 -32.56 20.65 11.70
CA CYS A 375 -31.45 20.79 10.77
C CYS A 375 -31.15 22.28 10.54
N VAL A 376 -29.95 22.70 10.91
CA VAL A 376 -29.47 24.09 10.79
C VAL A 376 -28.79 24.32 9.46
N SER A 377 -27.99 23.36 9.00
CA SER A 377 -27.34 23.44 7.70
C SER A 377 -27.03 22.06 7.12
N ARG A 378 -26.92 22.00 5.79
CA ARG A 378 -26.56 20.81 5.02
C ARG A 378 -25.39 21.13 4.11
N VAL A 379 -24.43 20.21 4.02
CA VAL A 379 -23.31 20.25 3.08
C VAL A 379 -23.23 18.90 2.39
N ASP A 380 -23.25 18.92 1.05
CA ASP A 380 -23.08 17.73 0.24
C ASP A 380 -21.72 17.79 -0.47
N ILE A 381 -20.88 16.79 -0.24
CA ILE A 381 -19.57 16.64 -0.87
C ILE A 381 -19.70 15.58 -1.96
N THR A 382 -19.43 15.94 -3.21
CA THR A 382 -19.21 14.92 -4.26
C THR A 382 -17.76 14.43 -4.17
N PRO A 383 -17.51 13.14 -3.87
CA PRO A 383 -16.18 12.58 -3.91
C PRO A 383 -15.59 12.61 -5.34
N ASN A 384 -14.26 12.73 -5.43
CA ASN A 384 -13.55 12.54 -6.68
C ASN A 384 -13.21 11.05 -6.85
N GLY A 385 -14.03 10.35 -7.63
CA GLY A 385 -14.06 8.88 -7.68
C GLY A 385 -15.21 8.31 -6.87
N SER A 386 -15.33 6.97 -6.82
CA SER A 386 -16.39 6.34 -6.01
C SER A 386 -16.03 6.40 -4.53
N PHE A 387 -17.01 6.66 -3.67
CA PHE A 387 -16.82 6.60 -2.23
C PHE A 387 -16.39 5.19 -1.79
N ALA A 388 -15.42 5.10 -0.87
CA ALA A 388 -15.02 3.84 -0.25
C ALA A 388 -15.29 3.85 1.25
N ASP A 389 -14.74 4.82 1.98
CA ASP A 389 -14.92 4.93 3.43
C ASP A 389 -14.59 6.35 3.95
N MET A 390 -14.92 6.66 5.19
CA MET A 390 -14.52 7.91 5.86
C MET A 390 -14.18 7.72 7.34
N VAL A 391 -13.32 8.60 7.87
CA VAL A 391 -13.04 8.71 9.31
C VAL A 391 -12.97 10.17 9.74
N LEU A 392 -13.24 10.41 11.02
CA LEU A 392 -13.20 11.74 11.64
C LEU A 392 -12.03 11.85 12.62
N PHE A 393 -11.31 12.97 12.55
CA PHE A 393 -10.29 13.36 13.52
C PHE A 393 -10.71 14.63 14.26
N PRO A 394 -10.47 14.74 15.58
CA PRO A 394 -10.61 16.02 16.28
C PRO A 394 -9.45 16.95 15.91
N THR A 395 -9.69 18.20 15.49
CA THR A 395 -8.59 19.14 15.15
C THR A 395 -7.87 19.62 16.43
N VAL A 396 -6.53 19.63 16.45
CA VAL A 396 -5.71 20.16 17.57
C VAL A 396 -4.76 21.24 17.04
N GLY A 397 -4.87 22.48 17.55
CA GLY A 397 -4.04 23.62 17.17
C GLY A 397 -4.65 25.00 17.52
N GLU A 398 -3.84 26.06 17.37
CA GLU A 398 -4.06 27.46 17.84
C GLU A 398 -5.27 28.22 17.25
N MET A 399 -6.03 27.65 16.31
CA MET A 399 -7.27 28.28 15.86
C MET A 399 -8.38 28.05 16.89
N GLU A 400 -9.02 29.14 17.29
CA GLU A 400 -9.95 29.21 18.41
C GLU A 400 -11.25 28.39 18.24
N ASN A 401 -11.47 27.76 17.08
CA ASN A 401 -12.66 26.94 16.79
C ASN A 401 -12.32 25.44 16.73
N GLY A 402 -12.80 24.65 17.68
CA GLY A 402 -12.59 23.20 17.73
C GLY A 402 -13.37 22.44 16.66
N GLY A 403 -12.77 22.35 15.47
CA GLY A 403 -13.36 21.69 14.30
C GLY A 403 -13.05 20.21 14.16
N SER A 404 -13.76 19.53 13.24
CA SER A 404 -13.50 18.14 12.88
C SER A 404 -12.77 18.07 11.54
N LEU A 405 -11.78 17.20 11.46
CA LEU A 405 -11.03 16.92 10.24
C LEU A 405 -11.59 15.64 9.63
N LEU A 406 -12.30 15.78 8.51
CA LEU A 406 -12.93 14.68 7.79
C LEU A 406 -11.95 14.11 6.77
N SER A 407 -11.65 12.82 6.86
CA SER A 407 -10.85 12.09 5.87
C SER A 407 -11.75 11.16 5.07
N VAL A 408 -11.73 11.31 3.75
CA VAL A 408 -12.56 10.52 2.81
C VAL A 408 -11.65 9.73 1.88
N LEU A 409 -11.85 8.42 1.85
CA LEU A 409 -11.20 7.51 0.92
C LEU A 409 -12.09 7.32 -0.31
N THR A 410 -11.49 7.48 -1.49
CA THR A 410 -12.16 7.23 -2.78
C THR A 410 -11.35 6.26 -3.64
N ASN A 411 -12.03 5.55 -4.53
CA ASN A 411 -11.37 4.71 -5.53
C ASN A 411 -11.06 5.53 -6.80
N PRO A 412 -9.86 5.36 -7.40
CA PRO A 412 -8.82 4.37 -7.06
C PRO A 412 -7.76 4.91 -6.08
N GLY A 413 -7.88 4.58 -4.78
CA GLY A 413 -6.84 4.81 -3.76
C GLY A 413 -6.47 6.28 -3.53
N GLN A 414 -7.43 7.18 -3.33
CA GLN A 414 -7.17 8.58 -3.00
C GLN A 414 -7.73 8.93 -1.61
N LEU A 415 -6.92 9.61 -0.80
CA LEU A 415 -7.33 10.11 0.51
C LEU A 415 -7.44 11.63 0.47
N HIS A 416 -8.66 12.13 0.64
CA HIS A 416 -8.98 13.55 0.68
C HIS A 416 -9.25 13.97 2.11
N VAL A 417 -8.64 15.07 2.54
CA VAL A 417 -8.85 15.61 3.89
C VAL A 417 -9.50 16.98 3.83
N TYR A 418 -10.58 17.15 4.60
CA TYR A 418 -11.38 18.35 4.69
C TYR A 418 -11.33 18.89 6.13
N ASP A 419 -10.87 20.13 6.28
CA ASP A 419 -10.97 20.87 7.54
C ASP A 419 -12.29 21.64 7.64
N ASP A 420 -12.63 22.13 8.82
CA ASP A 420 -13.85 22.91 9.06
C ASP A 420 -13.95 24.16 8.16
N ALA A 421 -12.82 24.77 7.77
CA ALA A 421 -12.82 25.92 6.86
C ALA A 421 -13.20 25.51 5.43
N CYS A 422 -12.74 24.35 4.95
CA CYS A 422 -13.18 23.75 3.70
C CYS A 422 -14.69 23.48 3.73
N LEU A 423 -15.17 22.87 4.81
CA LEU A 423 -16.60 22.55 4.98
C LEU A 423 -17.46 23.83 5.05
N ALA A 424 -16.99 24.87 5.72
CA ALA A 424 -17.67 26.16 5.76
C ALA A 424 -17.73 26.84 4.38
N ALA A 425 -16.68 26.71 3.56
CA ALA A 425 -16.67 27.25 2.21
C ALA A 425 -17.77 26.63 1.33
N PHE A 426 -18.05 25.33 1.48
CA PHE A 426 -19.16 24.68 0.76
C PHE A 426 -20.54 25.25 1.13
N LYS A 427 -20.71 25.81 2.34
CA LYS A 427 -21.98 26.45 2.75
C LYS A 427 -22.22 27.80 2.07
N SER A 428 -21.16 28.48 1.65
CA SER A 428 -21.20 29.84 1.10
C SER A 428 -21.31 29.95 -0.41
N GLN A 429 -21.22 28.83 -1.15
CA GLN A 429 -21.21 28.86 -2.61
C GLN A 429 -22.63 28.75 -3.19
N ASP A 430 -23.07 29.83 -3.86
CA ASP A 430 -24.09 29.76 -4.91
C ASP A 430 -23.55 28.93 -6.10
N GLU A 431 -24.01 27.68 -6.19
CA GLU A 431 -24.06 26.70 -7.30
C GLU A 431 -23.04 26.64 -8.48
N LYS A 432 -22.05 27.52 -8.68
CA LYS A 432 -21.31 27.59 -9.97
C LYS A 432 -19.80 27.78 -9.95
N LYS A 433 -19.08 27.50 -8.86
CA LYS A 433 -17.60 27.37 -8.92
C LYS A 433 -17.12 26.19 -8.07
N PRO A 434 -16.43 25.17 -8.61
CA PRO A 434 -15.84 24.12 -7.79
C PRO A 434 -14.81 24.75 -6.84
N CYS A 435 -15.10 24.78 -5.54
CA CYS A 435 -14.15 25.31 -4.56
C CYS A 435 -12.90 24.43 -4.47
N VAL A 436 -11.77 25.13 -4.44
CA VAL A 436 -10.39 24.66 -4.40
C VAL A 436 -9.99 24.34 -2.94
N SER A 437 -9.14 23.31 -2.80
CA SER A 437 -8.32 22.95 -1.62
C SER A 437 -8.92 22.04 -0.54
N SER A 438 -9.29 20.81 -0.90
CA SER A 438 -9.06 19.69 0.04
C SER A 438 -7.54 19.53 0.24
N GLY A 439 -7.12 19.16 1.45
CA GLY A 439 -5.78 18.64 1.68
C GLY A 439 -5.75 17.20 1.17
N GLN A 440 -5.47 16.99 -0.12
CA GLN A 440 -5.25 15.64 -0.64
C GLN A 440 -3.97 15.07 -0.01
N TYR A 441 -3.93 13.78 0.32
CA TYR A 441 -2.67 13.09 0.62
C TYR A 441 -1.72 13.26 -0.58
N VAL A 442 -0.67 14.07 -0.38
CA VAL A 442 0.34 14.31 -1.39
C VAL A 442 1.46 13.31 -1.17
N MET A 443 1.53 12.33 -2.06
CA MET A 443 2.64 11.39 -2.09
C MET A 443 3.97 12.14 -2.30
N PRO A 444 5.09 11.73 -1.66
CA PRO A 444 6.40 12.39 -1.81
C PRO A 444 6.86 12.52 -3.28
N ILE A 445 6.43 11.59 -4.11
CA ILE A 445 6.65 11.56 -5.56
C ILE A 445 5.27 11.69 -6.21
N PRO A 446 4.95 12.77 -6.93
CA PRO A 446 3.69 12.87 -7.65
C PRO A 446 3.66 11.88 -8.82
N ILE A 447 2.55 11.17 -8.98
CA ILE A 447 2.33 10.25 -10.12
C ILE A 447 1.13 10.66 -10.97
N VAL A 448 0.05 11.17 -10.36
CA VAL A 448 -1.22 11.46 -11.05
C VAL A 448 -1.37 12.94 -11.39
N ALA A 449 -1.01 13.84 -10.48
CA ALA A 449 -1.15 15.28 -10.66
C ALA A 449 0.16 16.00 -10.23
N PRO A 450 1.07 16.31 -11.17
CA PRO A 450 1.01 16.00 -12.61
C PRO A 450 1.21 14.52 -12.92
N CYS A 451 0.76 14.09 -14.12
CA CYS A 451 0.86 12.70 -14.55
C CYS A 451 2.29 12.37 -15.00
N MET A 452 2.92 11.37 -14.38
CA MET A 452 4.27 10.93 -14.73
C MET A 452 4.28 10.23 -16.09
N ALA A 453 5.24 10.58 -16.94
CA ALA A 453 5.39 10.05 -18.30
C ALA A 453 6.59 9.11 -18.44
N VAL A 454 7.71 9.44 -17.79
CA VAL A 454 8.97 8.68 -17.87
C VAL A 454 9.75 8.83 -16.56
N SER A 455 10.55 7.82 -16.22
CA SER A 455 11.43 7.87 -15.05
C SER A 455 12.83 7.34 -15.34
N LYS A 456 13.80 7.74 -14.52
CA LYS A 456 15.17 7.21 -14.56
C LYS A 456 15.77 7.16 -13.17
N LEU A 457 16.42 6.05 -12.85
CA LEU A 457 17.26 5.87 -11.66
C LEU A 457 18.72 5.81 -12.10
N SER A 458 19.57 6.64 -11.48
CA SER A 458 21.00 6.70 -11.80
C SER A 458 21.85 6.64 -10.53
N LEU A 459 22.99 5.98 -10.65
CA LEU A 459 24.04 6.02 -9.62
C LEU A 459 24.94 7.22 -9.85
N VAL A 460 25.38 7.81 -8.75
CA VAL A 460 26.30 8.92 -8.72
C VAL A 460 27.56 8.46 -8.00
N ASP A 461 28.72 8.78 -8.57
CA ASP A 461 30.00 8.52 -7.92
C ASP A 461 30.10 9.34 -6.62
N ARG A 462 30.24 8.64 -5.49
CA ARG A 462 30.19 9.20 -4.14
C ARG A 462 31.21 10.33 -3.97
N ASP A 463 32.47 10.03 -4.26
CA ASP A 463 33.57 10.98 -4.05
C ASP A 463 33.65 12.05 -5.15
N GLY A 464 32.79 11.97 -6.16
CA GLY A 464 32.75 12.86 -7.33
C GLY A 464 32.18 14.25 -7.03
N GLU A 465 32.56 15.22 -7.86
CA GLU A 465 32.09 16.62 -7.73
C GLU A 465 30.56 16.73 -7.82
N PHE A 466 29.92 15.90 -8.67
CA PHE A 466 28.47 15.90 -8.84
C PHE A 466 27.75 15.54 -7.53
N SER A 467 28.21 14.49 -6.84
CA SER A 467 27.64 14.08 -5.56
C SER A 467 27.75 15.19 -4.52
N LYS A 468 28.94 15.75 -4.35
CA LYS A 468 29.22 16.84 -3.40
C LYS A 468 28.34 18.05 -3.65
N ALA A 469 28.17 18.43 -4.92
CA ALA A 469 27.32 19.54 -5.30
C ALA A 469 25.84 19.28 -4.97
N LEU A 470 25.30 18.12 -5.36
CA LEU A 470 23.92 17.72 -5.02
C LEU A 470 23.70 17.66 -3.50
N SER A 471 24.69 17.14 -2.75
CA SER A 471 24.63 17.04 -1.30
C SER A 471 24.57 18.41 -0.64
N LYS A 472 25.36 19.39 -1.14
CA LYS A 472 25.28 20.78 -0.69
C LYS A 472 23.90 21.39 -0.93
N ILE A 473 23.27 21.10 -2.07
CA ILE A 473 21.92 21.56 -2.41
C ILE A 473 20.90 20.97 -1.42
N VAL A 474 20.93 19.65 -1.22
CA VAL A 474 20.02 18.95 -0.30
C VAL A 474 20.19 19.46 1.14
N SER A 475 21.42 19.63 1.62
CA SER A 475 21.70 20.18 2.95
C SER A 475 21.21 21.61 3.11
N THR A 476 21.37 22.44 2.07
CA THR A 476 20.85 23.82 2.06
C THR A 476 19.32 23.85 2.07
N ALA A 477 18.67 22.94 1.32
CA ALA A 477 17.22 22.80 1.31
C ALA A 477 16.69 22.37 2.68
N LYS A 478 17.35 21.42 3.34
CA LYS A 478 17.04 20.99 4.71
C LYS A 478 17.20 22.12 5.74
N LEU A 479 18.25 22.95 5.61
CA LEU A 479 18.49 24.11 6.50
C LEU A 479 17.53 25.27 6.27
N LYS A 480 17.03 25.44 5.04
CA LYS A 480 15.95 26.41 4.70
C LYS A 480 14.56 25.87 5.03
N ALA A 481 14.45 24.61 5.45
CA ALA A 481 13.21 23.95 5.80
C ALA A 481 12.78 23.99 7.29
N PRO A 482 13.11 25.00 8.13
CA PRO A 482 12.14 25.45 9.10
C PRO A 482 11.21 26.42 8.35
N HIS A 483 10.09 25.90 7.88
CA HIS A 483 8.97 26.71 7.36
C HIS A 483 9.26 27.50 6.07
N THR A 484 9.32 26.83 4.92
CA THR A 484 8.85 27.50 3.69
C THR A 484 8.01 26.55 2.84
N PRO A 485 6.70 26.82 2.68
CA PRO A 485 5.76 25.96 1.99
C PRO A 485 5.95 26.05 0.48
N ILE A 486 5.78 24.92 -0.21
CA ILE A 486 5.38 24.95 -1.62
C ILE A 486 4.06 25.74 -1.67
N ARG A 487 4.11 26.87 -2.38
CA ARG A 487 3.05 27.88 -2.49
C ARG A 487 1.84 27.27 -3.24
N SER A 488 0.96 26.54 -2.54
CA SER A 488 -0.48 26.35 -2.86
C SER A 488 -1.17 25.19 -2.13
N SER A 489 -0.48 24.26 -1.46
CA SER A 489 -1.13 23.15 -0.72
C SER A 489 -1.13 23.41 0.78
N LYS A 490 -2.31 23.38 1.43
CA LYS A 490 -2.43 23.34 2.90
C LYS A 490 -1.55 22.22 3.48
N LYS A 491 -0.89 22.47 4.62
CA LYS A 491 0.03 21.53 5.29
C LYS A 491 -0.68 20.20 5.60
N TRP A 492 0.02 19.07 5.44
CA TRP A 492 -0.51 17.74 5.79
C TRP A 492 -0.95 17.71 7.26
N PRO A 493 -2.20 17.30 7.56
CA PRO A 493 -2.78 17.50 8.89
C PRO A 493 -2.46 16.40 9.90
N LEU A 494 -2.02 15.22 9.46
CA LEU A 494 -1.56 14.19 10.39
C LEU A 494 -0.15 14.53 10.89
N THR A 495 0.08 14.29 12.17
CA THR A 495 1.34 14.57 12.86
C THR A 495 1.91 13.34 13.56
N GLY A 496 1.29 12.17 13.36
CA GLY A 496 1.56 10.96 14.12
C GLY A 496 2.85 10.25 13.77
N GLY A 497 3.45 9.61 14.76
CA GLY A 497 4.66 8.81 14.64
C GLY A 497 5.95 9.62 14.45
N ILE A 498 7.07 8.90 14.52
CA ILE A 498 8.43 9.44 14.48
C ILE A 498 9.11 8.88 13.22
N PRO A 499 9.56 9.74 12.28
CA PRO A 499 10.26 9.26 11.10
C PRO A 499 11.58 8.58 11.48
N SER A 500 12.03 7.64 10.65
CA SER A 500 13.34 7.01 10.84
C SER A 500 14.45 8.06 10.92
N ARG A 501 15.30 7.96 11.96
CA ARG A 501 16.52 8.75 12.02
C ARG A 501 17.47 8.27 10.93
N LEU A 502 17.65 9.10 9.90
CA LEU A 502 18.74 8.91 8.94
C LEU A 502 20.06 9.21 9.66
N PRO A 503 21.14 8.46 9.40
CA PRO A 503 22.45 8.83 9.94
C PRO A 503 22.80 10.24 9.49
N GLU A 504 22.92 11.19 10.43
CA GLU A 504 23.62 12.45 10.23
C GLU A 504 25.12 12.12 10.16
N ALA A 505 25.53 11.41 9.11
CA ALA A 505 26.94 11.17 8.86
C ALA A 505 27.56 12.50 8.44
N ALA A 506 28.67 12.88 9.09
CA ALA A 506 29.50 14.00 8.65
C ALA A 506 29.96 13.86 7.18
N ASP A 507 29.88 12.65 6.63
CA ASP A 507 30.25 12.26 5.25
C ASP A 507 29.03 11.90 4.36
N TYR A 508 27.86 12.53 4.58
CA TYR A 508 26.68 12.32 3.72
C TYR A 508 26.93 12.84 2.30
N GLU A 509 26.82 11.94 1.33
CA GLU A 509 26.95 12.21 -0.09
C GLU A 509 25.82 11.52 -0.88
N VAL A 510 25.29 12.21 -1.90
CA VAL A 510 24.25 11.70 -2.79
C VAL A 510 24.85 10.65 -3.72
N GLU A 511 24.40 9.42 -3.59
CA GLU A 511 24.91 8.27 -4.37
C GLU A 511 23.88 7.75 -5.37
N ARG A 512 22.60 8.10 -5.17
CA ARG A 512 21.49 7.69 -6.03
C ARG A 512 20.55 8.84 -6.28
N VAL A 513 20.20 9.01 -7.55
CA VAL A 513 19.26 10.03 -8.00
C VAL A 513 18.13 9.37 -8.75
N TYR A 514 16.91 9.67 -8.33
CA TYR A 514 15.70 9.34 -9.07
C TYR A 514 15.21 10.59 -9.79
N MET A 515 14.85 10.47 -11.07
CA MET A 515 14.34 11.56 -11.89
C MET A 515 13.06 11.13 -12.58
N ALA A 516 12.08 12.02 -12.64
CA ALA A 516 10.81 11.79 -13.32
C ALA A 516 10.46 12.96 -14.22
N GLY A 517 9.99 12.64 -15.42
CA GLY A 517 9.46 13.57 -16.40
C GLY A 517 7.95 13.40 -16.51
N TYR A 518 7.25 14.52 -16.69
CA TYR A 518 5.79 14.59 -16.59
C TYR A 518 5.14 15.01 -17.91
N GLN A 519 3.83 14.75 -18.00
CA GLN A 519 3.02 15.15 -19.15
C GLN A 519 2.87 16.68 -19.29
N ASP A 520 3.05 17.43 -18.20
CA ASP A 520 3.05 18.89 -18.20
C ASP A 520 4.39 19.50 -18.65
N GLY A 521 5.35 18.66 -19.06
CA GLY A 521 6.69 19.08 -19.49
C GLY A 521 7.67 19.34 -18.34
N SER A 522 7.23 19.22 -17.08
CA SER A 522 8.11 19.36 -15.93
C SER A 522 9.00 18.13 -15.73
N VAL A 523 10.17 18.34 -15.12
CA VAL A 523 11.07 17.29 -14.65
C VAL A 523 11.37 17.54 -13.18
N ARG A 524 11.34 16.48 -12.37
CA ARG A 524 11.67 16.56 -10.94
C ARG A 524 12.75 15.53 -10.62
N MET A 525 13.61 15.88 -9.67
CA MET A 525 14.76 15.07 -9.30
C MET A 525 14.85 14.94 -7.78
N TRP A 526 15.01 13.72 -7.28
CA TRP A 526 15.09 13.40 -5.86
C TRP A 526 16.39 12.68 -5.53
N ASP A 527 16.91 12.95 -4.34
CA ASP A 527 17.90 12.09 -3.70
C ASP A 527 17.20 10.79 -3.31
N ALA A 528 17.63 9.71 -3.94
CA ALA A 528 17.15 8.36 -3.70
C ALA A 528 18.17 7.53 -2.92
N THR A 529 19.19 8.14 -2.31
CA THR A 529 20.23 7.46 -1.52
C THR A 529 19.66 6.75 -0.28
N TYR A 530 18.57 7.25 0.28
CA TYR A 530 17.84 6.60 1.37
C TYR A 530 16.40 6.27 0.95
N PRO A 531 15.70 5.38 1.68
CA PRO A 531 14.30 5.07 1.39
C PRO A 531 13.39 6.29 1.41
N ALA A 532 13.71 7.30 2.23
CA ALA A 532 13.02 8.58 2.29
C ALA A 532 13.54 9.53 1.21
N LEU A 533 12.88 9.54 0.04
CA LEU A 533 13.30 10.37 -1.08
C LEU A 533 13.14 11.85 -0.79
N SER A 534 14.19 12.64 -1.03
CA SER A 534 14.20 14.10 -0.79
C SER A 534 14.29 14.85 -2.11
N LEU A 535 13.39 15.80 -2.35
CA LEU A 535 13.40 16.59 -3.59
C LEU A 535 14.67 17.46 -3.66
N ILE A 536 15.39 17.38 -4.78
CA ILE A 536 16.57 18.21 -5.06
C ILE A 536 16.16 19.43 -5.88
N PHE A 537 15.49 19.23 -7.02
CA PHE A 537 15.06 20.31 -7.92
C PHE A 537 13.78 20.00 -8.69
N VAL A 538 13.12 21.08 -9.13
CA VAL A 538 12.01 21.06 -10.10
C VAL A 538 12.41 21.90 -11.31
N LEU A 539 12.49 21.27 -12.48
CA LEU A 539 12.64 21.91 -13.77
C LEU A 539 11.26 22.06 -14.40
N GLY A 540 10.64 23.23 -14.22
CA GLY A 540 9.27 23.51 -14.65
C GLY A 540 9.12 24.79 -15.47
N ALA A 541 7.88 25.21 -15.66
CA ALA A 541 7.52 26.40 -16.47
C ALA A 541 8.24 27.68 -16.04
N GLU A 542 8.57 27.84 -14.74
CA GLU A 542 9.30 29.01 -14.24
C GLU A 542 10.74 29.11 -14.80
N ILE A 543 11.37 27.98 -15.05
CA ILE A 543 12.72 27.92 -15.63
C ILE A 543 12.59 28.06 -17.15
N TYR A 544 11.71 27.27 -17.78
CA TYR A 544 11.50 27.33 -19.23
C TYR A 544 11.01 28.70 -19.73
N GLY A 545 10.17 29.40 -18.96
CA GLY A 545 9.65 30.72 -19.31
C GLY A 545 10.70 31.84 -19.29
N LYS A 546 11.90 31.57 -18.73
CA LYS A 546 13.05 32.48 -18.77
C LYS A 546 14.01 32.17 -19.92
N VAL A 547 13.81 31.06 -20.64
CA VAL A 547 14.72 30.60 -21.71
C VAL A 547 14.23 31.16 -23.05
N PRO A 548 15.02 32.01 -23.75
CA PRO A 548 14.67 32.53 -25.06
C PRO A 548 14.46 31.40 -26.08
N GLY A 549 13.45 31.55 -26.95
CA GLY A 549 13.16 30.60 -28.03
C GLY A 549 12.34 29.38 -27.63
N ILE A 550 11.83 29.30 -26.40
CA ILE A 550 10.85 28.28 -25.98
C ILE A 550 9.50 28.94 -25.75
N ASP A 551 8.54 28.64 -26.62
CA ASP A 551 7.15 29.04 -26.41
C ASP A 551 6.47 28.20 -25.31
N ILE A 552 5.42 28.74 -24.69
CA ILE A 552 4.68 28.09 -23.60
C ILE A 552 4.22 26.68 -24.00
N ALA A 553 3.72 26.50 -25.23
CA ALA A 553 3.25 25.22 -25.74
C ALA A 553 4.37 24.16 -25.86
N VAL A 554 5.59 24.58 -26.14
CA VAL A 554 6.76 23.70 -26.25
C VAL A 554 7.38 23.44 -24.87
N ALA A 555 7.33 24.43 -23.98
CA ALA A 555 7.68 24.27 -22.58
C ALA A 555 6.80 23.21 -21.91
N SER A 556 5.48 23.22 -22.19
CA SER A 556 4.50 22.28 -21.61
C SER A 556 4.37 20.96 -22.37
N ALA A 557 5.17 20.71 -23.42
CA ALA A 557 5.12 19.44 -24.14
C ALA A 557 5.60 18.27 -23.25
N PRO A 558 4.94 17.10 -23.29
CA PRO A 558 5.27 15.97 -22.44
C PRO A 558 6.74 15.54 -22.54
N VAL A 559 7.33 15.20 -21.39
CA VAL A 559 8.66 14.62 -21.33
C VAL A 559 8.59 13.14 -21.75
N SER A 560 9.50 12.74 -22.64
CA SER A 560 9.51 11.42 -23.29
C SER A 560 10.79 10.62 -23.08
N ALA A 561 11.91 11.28 -22.79
CA ALA A 561 13.19 10.64 -22.51
C ALA A 561 14.02 11.48 -21.52
N LEU A 562 14.82 10.81 -20.69
CA LEU A 562 15.68 11.42 -19.69
C LEU A 562 17.05 10.76 -19.70
N GLU A 563 18.11 11.57 -19.58
CA GLU A 563 19.48 11.10 -19.41
C GLU A 563 20.22 11.97 -18.39
N ILE A 564 20.94 11.33 -17.47
CA ILE A 564 21.79 11.99 -16.46
C ILE A 564 23.22 11.57 -16.72
N CYS A 565 24.11 12.56 -16.85
CA CYS A 565 25.54 12.33 -16.94
C CYS A 565 26.25 12.93 -15.72
N SER A 566 26.77 12.08 -14.85
CA SER A 566 27.51 12.50 -13.65
C SER A 566 28.85 13.16 -13.99
N PHE A 567 29.52 12.74 -15.07
CA PHE A 567 30.81 13.28 -15.50
C PHE A 567 30.72 14.75 -15.92
N THR A 568 29.74 15.08 -16.76
CA THR A 568 29.50 16.46 -17.23
C THR A 568 28.58 17.25 -16.32
N GLN A 569 28.08 16.63 -15.24
CA GLN A 569 27.13 17.22 -14.28
C GLN A 569 25.88 17.79 -14.98
N SER A 570 25.46 17.11 -16.05
CA SER A 570 24.43 17.57 -16.97
C SER A 570 23.27 16.59 -17.09
N VAL A 571 22.11 17.12 -17.43
CA VAL A 571 20.88 16.37 -17.68
C VAL A 571 20.37 16.71 -19.07
N ALA A 572 20.07 15.69 -19.86
CA ALA A 572 19.39 15.84 -21.13
C ALA A 572 17.92 15.42 -20.99
N ILE A 573 17.02 16.26 -21.51
CA ILE A 573 15.57 16.09 -21.43
C ILE A 573 15.02 16.08 -22.86
N GLY A 574 14.40 14.96 -23.26
CA GLY A 574 13.78 14.80 -24.57
C GLY A 574 12.26 14.90 -24.48
N LYS A 575 11.64 15.66 -25.37
CA LYS A 575 10.19 15.92 -25.38
C LYS A 575 9.47 15.24 -26.54
N GLU A 576 8.16 15.04 -26.38
CA GLU A 576 7.32 14.47 -27.44
C GLU A 576 7.23 15.36 -28.70
N CYS A 577 7.49 16.66 -28.56
CA CYS A 577 7.59 17.57 -29.70
C CYS A 577 8.90 17.44 -30.50
N GLY A 578 9.86 16.62 -30.03
CA GLY A 578 11.17 16.41 -30.66
C GLY A 578 12.28 17.34 -30.18
N MET A 579 11.96 18.26 -29.27
CA MET A 579 12.97 19.12 -28.64
C MET A 579 13.81 18.33 -27.63
N VAL A 580 15.12 18.61 -27.62
CA VAL A 580 16.05 18.15 -26.59
C VAL A 580 16.63 19.36 -25.85
N CYS A 581 16.50 19.38 -24.53
CA CYS A 581 17.07 20.41 -23.67
C CYS A 581 18.23 19.84 -22.87
N LEU A 582 19.38 20.51 -22.89
CA LEU A 582 20.55 20.16 -22.09
C LEU A 582 20.71 21.17 -20.94
N PHE A 583 20.69 20.66 -19.72
CA PHE A 583 20.86 21.44 -18.50
C PHE A 583 22.16 21.06 -17.79
N LYS A 584 22.88 22.06 -17.27
CA LYS A 584 23.95 21.87 -16.28
C LYS A 584 23.39 22.14 -14.90
N LEU A 585 23.54 21.19 -13.98
CA LEU A 585 22.90 21.28 -12.65
C LEU A 585 23.71 22.07 -11.62
N THR A 586 25.00 22.20 -11.85
CA THR A 586 26.00 22.73 -10.92
C THR A 586 26.75 23.89 -11.58
N GLY A 587 26.05 25.02 -11.75
CA GLY A 587 26.62 26.26 -12.26
C GLY A 587 26.80 27.30 -11.15
N THR A 588 27.91 28.03 -11.16
CA THR A 588 28.05 29.30 -10.44
C THR A 588 27.41 30.42 -11.27
N SER A 589 26.93 31.48 -10.63
CA SER A 589 26.49 32.70 -11.30
C SER A 589 27.61 33.35 -12.12
N ASN A 590 27.65 33.03 -13.42
CA ASN A 590 28.48 33.67 -14.44
C ASN A 590 27.62 33.96 -15.68
N GLU A 591 28.07 34.85 -16.56
CA GLU A 591 27.50 34.99 -17.91
C GLU A 591 27.61 33.65 -18.64
N MET A 592 26.47 33.08 -19.04
CA MET A 592 26.40 31.82 -19.79
C MET A 592 25.81 32.05 -21.17
N SER A 593 26.36 31.35 -22.16
CA SER A 593 25.81 31.26 -23.51
C SER A 593 24.83 30.09 -23.64
N LEU A 594 23.57 30.40 -23.93
CA LEU A 594 22.56 29.45 -24.38
C LEU A 594 22.72 29.22 -25.89
N ASN A 595 22.90 27.97 -26.29
CA ASN A 595 22.95 27.57 -27.70
C ASN A 595 21.60 27.03 -28.16
N ILE A 596 20.96 27.69 -29.12
CA ILE A 596 19.75 27.18 -29.78
C ILE A 596 20.18 26.65 -31.14
N VAL A 597 20.00 25.35 -31.35
CA VAL A 597 20.46 24.62 -32.52
C VAL A 597 19.25 24.00 -33.21
N THR A 598 19.02 24.41 -34.45
CA THR A 598 18.08 23.76 -35.38
C THR A 598 18.87 22.99 -36.44
N GLU A 599 18.18 22.34 -37.38
CA GLU A 599 18.83 21.68 -38.51
C GLU A 599 19.67 22.65 -39.36
N THR A 600 19.27 23.92 -39.44
CA THR A 600 19.87 24.91 -40.36
C THR A 600 20.62 26.03 -39.67
N GLU A 601 20.35 26.31 -38.38
CA GLU A 601 20.85 27.50 -37.69
C GLU A 601 21.36 27.16 -36.29
N LYS A 602 22.42 27.88 -35.87
CA LYS A 602 22.89 27.93 -34.49
C LYS A 602 22.85 29.38 -34.01
N LYS A 603 22.02 29.66 -33.01
CA LYS A 603 21.90 30.98 -32.36
C LYS A 603 22.46 30.91 -30.95
N VAL A 604 23.28 31.89 -30.58
CA VAL A 604 23.86 31.98 -29.24
C VAL A 604 23.27 33.18 -28.53
N HIS A 605 22.69 32.97 -27.35
CA HIS A 605 22.12 34.02 -26.51
C HIS A 605 22.87 34.07 -25.19
N THR A 606 23.27 35.25 -24.73
CA THR A 606 23.85 35.41 -23.38
C THR A 606 22.72 35.58 -22.38
N LEU A 607 22.71 34.74 -21.34
CA LEU A 607 21.70 34.79 -20.28
C LEU A 607 22.36 35.10 -18.93
N HIS A 608 21.77 36.02 -18.17
CA HIS A 608 22.04 36.14 -16.74
C HIS A 608 21.04 35.26 -15.98
N GLN A 609 21.49 34.12 -15.49
CA GLN A 609 20.69 33.21 -14.68
C GLN A 609 21.25 33.17 -13.26
N ALA A 610 20.36 33.25 -12.26
CA ALA A 610 20.74 33.09 -10.85
C ALA A 610 21.29 31.68 -10.58
N ASP A 611 21.95 31.49 -9.43
CA ASP A 611 22.46 30.19 -8.99
C ASP A 611 21.38 29.09 -9.07
N GLY A 612 21.70 27.95 -9.70
CA GLY A 612 20.77 26.83 -9.89
C GLY A 612 20.99 26.08 -11.21
N PRO A 613 20.04 25.20 -11.60
CA PRO A 613 20.08 24.51 -12.90
C PRO A 613 20.02 25.49 -14.07
N GLN A 614 21.00 25.40 -14.98
CA GLN A 614 21.17 26.31 -16.11
C GLN A 614 20.97 25.58 -17.44
N CYS A 615 20.22 26.19 -18.36
CA CYS A 615 20.00 25.63 -19.70
C CYS A 615 21.17 26.00 -20.60
N MET A 616 21.90 24.99 -21.09
CA MET A 616 23.12 25.15 -21.89
C MET A 616 22.83 25.12 -23.39
N ALA A 617 21.95 24.22 -23.80
CA ALA A 617 21.60 24.05 -25.20
C ALA A 617 20.16 23.57 -25.39
N LEU A 618 19.58 23.99 -26.51
CA LEU A 618 18.30 23.54 -27.03
C LEU A 618 18.51 23.02 -28.44
N PHE A 619 18.11 21.78 -28.68
CA PHE A 619 18.15 21.17 -30.01
C PHE A 619 16.72 20.94 -30.49
N SER A 620 16.39 21.53 -31.63
CA SER A 620 15.10 21.35 -32.31
C SER A 620 15.37 20.87 -33.73
N LEU A 621 15.79 19.61 -33.85
CA LEU A 621 16.23 19.02 -35.11
C LEU A 621 15.07 18.45 -35.93
N PHE A 622 14.11 17.78 -35.27
CA PHE A 622 12.96 17.18 -35.93
C PHE A 622 11.69 17.40 -35.12
N SER A 623 10.56 17.51 -35.83
CA SER A 623 9.21 17.47 -35.25
C SER A 623 8.74 16.02 -35.02
N SER A 624 9.55 15.21 -34.35
CA SER A 624 9.24 13.80 -34.05
C SER A 624 9.57 13.48 -32.59
N PRO A 625 8.74 12.72 -31.85
CA PRO A 625 9.01 12.41 -30.44
C PRO A 625 10.39 11.81 -30.21
N VAL A 626 11.09 12.32 -29.20
CA VAL A 626 12.33 11.73 -28.71
C VAL A 626 11.98 10.41 -28.03
N CYS A 627 12.56 9.31 -28.50
CA CYS A 627 12.31 7.97 -27.94
C CYS A 627 13.42 7.54 -26.98
N PHE A 628 14.62 8.07 -27.15
CA PHE A 628 15.80 7.60 -26.46
C PHE A 628 16.88 8.69 -26.37
N LEU A 629 17.58 8.73 -25.24
CA LEU A 629 18.74 9.58 -24.98
C LEU A 629 19.83 8.74 -24.32
N GLN A 630 21.08 8.89 -24.77
CA GLN A 630 22.23 8.23 -24.15
C GLN A 630 23.49 9.07 -24.25
N SER A 631 24.10 9.32 -23.11
CA SER A 631 25.41 9.94 -23.01
C SER A 631 26.51 8.90 -23.29
N THR A 632 27.53 9.31 -24.04
CA THR A 632 28.67 8.48 -24.45
C THR A 632 29.96 9.30 -24.34
N GLU A 633 31.13 8.65 -24.43
CA GLU A 633 32.45 9.32 -24.29
C GLU A 633 32.54 10.18 -23.00
N PHE A 634 32.20 9.59 -21.84
CA PHE A 634 32.17 10.31 -20.56
C PHE A 634 31.27 11.56 -20.57
N GLY A 635 30.24 11.57 -21.42
CA GLY A 635 29.27 12.67 -21.54
C GLY A 635 29.61 13.70 -22.61
N ASN A 636 30.71 13.55 -23.35
CA ASN A 636 31.06 14.49 -24.43
C ASN A 636 30.10 14.41 -25.62
N ARG A 637 29.48 13.25 -25.83
CA ARG A 637 28.50 13.05 -26.91
C ARG A 637 27.17 12.58 -26.36
N LEU A 638 26.09 13.09 -26.96
CA LEU A 638 24.72 12.70 -26.66
C LEU A 638 24.06 12.15 -27.93
N ALA A 639 23.69 10.87 -27.89
CA ALA A 639 22.90 10.25 -28.94
C ALA A 639 21.41 10.46 -28.68
N VAL A 640 20.68 10.88 -29.71
CA VAL A 640 19.24 11.15 -29.66
C VAL A 640 18.52 10.31 -30.70
N GLY A 641 17.65 9.40 -30.24
CA GLY A 641 16.82 8.57 -31.11
C GLY A 641 15.41 9.10 -31.24
N PHE A 642 14.88 9.18 -32.46
CA PHE A 642 13.56 9.72 -32.75
C PHE A 642 12.54 8.64 -33.16
N LYS A 643 11.25 8.94 -33.00
CA LYS A 643 10.16 8.04 -33.38
C LYS A 643 10.10 7.79 -34.89
N CYS A 644 10.59 8.73 -35.70
CA CYS A 644 10.68 8.61 -37.15
C CYS A 644 11.83 7.73 -37.66
N GLY A 645 12.57 7.05 -36.77
CA GLY A 645 13.65 6.14 -37.15
C GLY A 645 14.99 6.81 -37.48
N ARG A 646 15.12 8.11 -37.21
CA ARG A 646 16.38 8.85 -37.33
C ARG A 646 17.12 8.93 -36.00
N VAL A 647 18.43 9.10 -36.08
CA VAL A 647 19.31 9.36 -34.93
C VAL A 647 20.13 10.61 -35.19
N ALA A 648 20.26 11.46 -34.17
CA ALA A 648 21.20 12.57 -34.15
C ALA A 648 22.29 12.33 -33.11
N MET A 649 23.54 12.59 -33.48
CA MET A 649 24.66 12.60 -32.54
C MET A 649 25.06 14.04 -32.26
N LEU A 650 25.05 14.42 -31.00
CA LEU A 650 25.30 15.79 -30.56
C LEU A 650 26.61 15.87 -29.79
N ASP A 651 27.37 16.93 -30.00
CA ASP A 651 28.51 17.29 -29.18
C ASP A 651 28.05 18.19 -28.03
N VAL A 652 28.22 17.70 -26.81
CA VAL A 652 27.73 18.34 -25.59
C VAL A 652 28.57 19.56 -25.23
N GLY A 653 29.89 19.49 -25.41
CA GLY A 653 30.82 20.57 -25.05
C GLY A 653 30.69 21.80 -25.94
N THR A 654 30.59 21.60 -27.25
CA THR A 654 30.43 22.67 -28.25
C THR A 654 28.97 23.01 -28.53
N SER A 655 28.01 22.21 -28.05
CA SER A 655 26.59 22.32 -28.36
C SER A 655 26.36 22.38 -29.88
N SER A 656 26.78 21.33 -30.59
CA SER A 656 26.68 21.21 -32.05
C SER A 656 26.18 19.84 -32.47
N VAL A 657 25.73 19.73 -33.72
CA VAL A 657 25.33 18.45 -34.32
C VAL A 657 26.55 17.86 -35.01
N LEU A 658 26.96 16.65 -34.60
CA LEU A 658 28.06 15.92 -35.23
C LEU A 658 27.60 15.27 -36.52
N PHE A 659 26.50 14.52 -36.46
CA PHE A 659 25.85 13.95 -37.63
C PHE A 659 24.38 13.65 -37.35
N ILE A 660 23.63 13.51 -38.44
CA ILE A 660 22.23 13.08 -38.47
C ILE A 660 22.14 11.92 -39.45
N THR A 661 21.41 10.87 -39.07
CA THR A 661 21.12 9.78 -39.99
C THR A 661 19.85 10.06 -40.80
N ASP A 662 19.80 9.52 -42.02
CA ASP A 662 18.53 9.26 -42.67
C ASP A 662 17.68 8.27 -41.86
N SER A 663 16.44 8.05 -42.29
CA SER A 663 15.62 7.01 -41.67
C SER A 663 16.30 5.66 -41.84
N LEU A 664 16.60 5.01 -40.71
CA LEU A 664 17.39 3.79 -40.70
C LEU A 664 16.63 2.60 -41.30
N SER A 665 15.31 2.56 -41.11
CA SER A 665 14.44 1.50 -41.64
C SER A 665 13.53 2.04 -42.75
N LEU A 666 13.25 1.20 -43.75
CA LEU A 666 12.29 1.51 -44.82
C LEU A 666 10.87 1.76 -44.29
N SER A 667 10.57 1.24 -43.10
CA SER A 667 9.31 1.39 -42.39
C SER A 667 9.23 2.66 -41.52
N ASN A 668 10.33 3.42 -41.41
CA ASN A 668 10.50 4.57 -40.52
C ASN A 668 10.12 4.27 -39.06
N CYS A 669 10.40 3.04 -38.61
CA CYS A 669 10.09 2.60 -37.25
C CYS A 669 10.97 3.30 -36.21
N SER A 670 10.37 3.53 -35.04
CA SER A 670 11.01 4.15 -33.88
C SER A 670 12.29 3.43 -33.47
N VAL A 671 13.31 4.22 -33.12
CA VAL A 671 14.53 3.73 -32.50
C VAL A 671 14.21 3.18 -31.11
N SER A 672 14.64 1.93 -30.85
CA SER A 672 14.39 1.21 -29.60
C SER A 672 15.58 1.25 -28.65
N SER A 673 16.81 1.14 -29.18
CA SER A 673 18.03 1.05 -28.38
C SER A 673 19.26 1.46 -29.18
N LEU A 674 20.29 1.91 -28.48
CA LEU A 674 21.58 2.28 -29.03
C LEU A 674 22.69 1.77 -28.09
N ALA A 675 23.82 1.41 -28.67
CA ALA A 675 25.02 1.08 -27.91
C ALA A 675 26.26 1.57 -28.69
N MET A 676 27.27 2.08 -27.99
CA MET A 676 28.52 2.53 -28.60
C MET A 676 29.71 1.83 -27.98
N ILE A 677 30.72 1.53 -28.81
CA ILE A 677 32.03 1.00 -28.37
C ILE A 677 33.14 1.84 -28.99
N PHE A 678 34.13 2.18 -28.18
CA PHE A 678 35.41 2.75 -28.62
C PHE A 678 36.55 1.76 -28.43
N PHE A 679 37.45 1.70 -29.41
CA PHE A 679 38.69 0.92 -29.35
C PHE A 679 39.89 1.88 -29.24
N THR A 680 40.73 1.69 -28.22
CA THR A 680 41.97 2.46 -28.03
C THR A 680 43.19 1.69 -28.56
N ASP A 681 44.05 2.36 -29.33
CA ASP A 681 45.33 1.82 -29.80
C ASP A 681 46.44 2.07 -28.76
N THR A 682 46.94 1.04 -28.08
CA THR A 682 48.07 1.15 -27.14
C THR A 682 49.45 1.20 -27.80
N ASN A 683 49.54 0.97 -29.12
CA ASN A 683 50.83 0.86 -29.83
C ASN A 683 51.54 2.21 -30.09
N THR A 684 50.92 3.36 -29.84
CA THR A 684 51.53 4.68 -30.07
C THR A 684 52.19 5.28 -28.84
N LEU A 685 52.03 4.69 -27.64
CA LEU A 685 52.54 5.25 -26.38
C LEU A 685 53.94 4.77 -25.98
N ILE A 686 54.54 3.80 -26.69
CA ILE A 686 55.84 3.24 -26.28
C ILE A 686 57.05 4.01 -26.86
N ASN A 687 56.84 4.90 -27.85
CA ASN A 687 57.96 5.51 -28.59
C ASN A 687 58.13 7.03 -28.51
N ASN A 688 57.51 7.73 -27.55
CA ASN A 688 57.83 9.14 -27.31
C ASN A 688 58.17 9.40 -25.84
N SER A 689 59.47 9.41 -25.55
CA SER A 689 60.04 9.85 -24.27
C SER A 689 59.94 11.37 -24.10
N LYS A 690 59.52 11.77 -22.89
CA LYS A 690 59.81 13.01 -22.14
C LYS A 690 59.97 14.33 -22.95
N ASP A 691 59.04 15.23 -22.64
CA ASP A 691 58.99 16.68 -22.91
C ASP A 691 57.98 17.10 -23.98
N SER A 692 56.78 17.49 -23.53
CA SER A 692 56.07 18.70 -23.99
C SER A 692 54.65 18.78 -23.43
N THR A 693 54.28 20.01 -23.09
CA THR A 693 52.98 20.49 -22.64
C THR A 693 51.86 20.26 -23.66
N SER A 694 50.74 19.71 -23.18
CA SER A 694 49.36 19.85 -23.68
C SER A 694 49.17 20.33 -25.13
N THR A 695 48.97 19.42 -26.07
CA THR A 695 48.11 19.62 -27.26
C THR A 695 47.82 18.29 -27.99
N SER A 696 46.54 18.08 -28.32
CA SER A 696 45.93 17.04 -29.20
C SER A 696 46.18 15.54 -28.91
N LEU A 697 45.21 14.91 -28.23
CA LEU A 697 45.06 13.45 -28.05
C LEU A 697 44.00 12.83 -29.00
N ASN A 698 43.82 13.33 -30.23
CA ASN A 698 42.57 13.10 -30.98
C ASN A 698 42.62 12.29 -32.28
N ASP A 699 43.69 11.56 -32.60
CA ASP A 699 43.80 10.88 -33.91
C ASP A 699 43.75 9.33 -33.88
N GLY A 700 43.53 8.71 -32.70
CA GLY A 700 43.66 7.25 -32.53
C GLY A 700 42.38 6.45 -32.25
N GLU A 701 41.27 7.08 -31.85
CA GLU A 701 40.09 6.34 -31.36
C GLU A 701 39.06 6.08 -32.47
N LYS A 702 38.86 4.81 -32.83
CA LYS A 702 37.80 4.38 -33.76
C LYS A 702 36.61 3.84 -32.97
N GLY A 703 35.47 4.52 -33.06
CA GLY A 703 34.22 4.15 -32.39
C GLY A 703 33.17 3.59 -33.36
N LEU A 704 32.33 2.67 -32.88
CA LEU A 704 31.16 2.15 -33.60
C LEU A 704 29.88 2.43 -32.82
N ALA A 705 28.84 2.85 -33.52
CA ALA A 705 27.49 3.01 -32.99
C ALA A 705 26.57 1.90 -33.53
N PHE A 706 25.94 1.15 -32.64
CA PHE A 706 24.95 0.14 -32.95
C PHE A 706 23.56 0.72 -32.64
N ILE A 707 22.65 0.67 -33.59
CA ILE A 707 21.31 1.26 -33.47
C ILE A 707 20.28 0.22 -33.86
N MET A 708 19.31 -0.02 -32.98
CA MET A 708 18.25 -0.99 -33.19
C MET A 708 16.89 -0.29 -33.24
N THR A 709 16.12 -0.51 -34.30
CA THR A 709 14.73 -0.04 -34.42
C THR A 709 13.73 -1.08 -33.92
N ARG A 710 12.51 -0.65 -33.61
CA ARG A 710 11.44 -1.53 -33.11
C ARG A 710 11.08 -2.68 -34.04
N ASP A 711 11.23 -2.53 -35.35
CA ASP A 711 10.97 -3.55 -36.36
C ASP A 711 12.16 -4.48 -36.63
N ALA A 712 13.07 -4.61 -35.66
CA ALA A 712 14.22 -5.53 -35.71
C ALA A 712 15.26 -5.19 -36.78
N TYR A 713 15.37 -3.92 -37.18
CA TYR A 713 16.45 -3.46 -38.03
C TYR A 713 17.64 -2.99 -37.18
N LEU A 714 18.82 -3.54 -37.46
CA LEU A 714 20.06 -3.23 -36.78
C LEU A 714 21.02 -2.53 -37.75
N ALA A 715 21.39 -1.30 -37.42
CA ALA A 715 22.36 -0.49 -38.15
C ALA A 715 23.65 -0.36 -37.33
N VAL A 716 24.79 -0.44 -38.02
CA VAL A 716 26.12 -0.20 -37.45
C VAL A 716 26.71 1.00 -38.19
N LEU A 717 27.02 2.06 -37.45
CA LEU A 717 27.60 3.29 -37.97
C LEU A 717 29.01 3.51 -37.42
N ASP A 718 29.82 4.21 -38.19
CA ASP A 718 31.03 4.83 -37.67
C ASP A 718 30.64 5.93 -36.67
N GLY A 719 31.10 5.81 -35.42
CA GLY A 719 30.67 6.68 -34.32
C GLY A 719 31.12 8.15 -34.46
N ARG A 720 32.07 8.45 -35.35
CA ARG A 720 32.58 9.81 -35.60
C ARG A 720 31.86 10.48 -36.76
N THR A 721 31.69 9.76 -37.86
CA THR A 721 31.17 10.31 -39.12
C THR A 721 29.68 10.04 -39.32
N GLY A 722 29.12 9.04 -38.62
CA GLY A 722 27.76 8.56 -38.86
C GLY A 722 27.62 7.73 -40.12
N HIS A 723 28.71 7.43 -40.84
CA HIS A 723 28.67 6.64 -42.06
C HIS A 723 28.24 5.20 -41.76
N MET A 724 27.33 4.65 -42.57
CA MET A 724 26.86 3.28 -42.43
C MET A 724 28.01 2.29 -42.71
N VAL A 725 28.33 1.46 -41.72
CA VAL A 725 29.33 0.38 -41.84
C VAL A 725 28.65 -0.90 -42.32
N SER A 726 27.53 -1.25 -41.69
CA SER A 726 26.69 -2.37 -42.09
C SER A 726 25.27 -2.19 -41.56
N CYS A 727 24.31 -2.85 -42.19
CA CYS A 727 22.94 -2.90 -41.70
C CYS A 727 22.30 -4.23 -42.05
N GLN A 728 21.33 -4.66 -41.24
CA GLN A 728 20.60 -5.90 -41.48
C GLN A 728 19.24 -5.89 -40.77
N SER A 729 18.24 -6.49 -41.41
CA SER A 729 17.00 -6.88 -40.74
C SER A 729 17.20 -8.24 -40.11
N ILE A 730 16.90 -8.37 -38.82
CA ILE A 730 17.08 -9.61 -38.09
C ILE A 730 15.91 -10.55 -38.43
N PRO A 731 16.17 -11.76 -38.95
CA PRO A 731 15.10 -12.70 -39.29
C PRO A 731 14.33 -13.11 -38.03
N GLN A 732 13.02 -12.84 -38.01
CA GLN A 732 12.16 -13.22 -36.89
C GLN A 732 11.20 -14.34 -37.30
N LYS A 733 11.02 -15.35 -36.44
CA LYS A 733 9.99 -16.39 -36.62
C LYS A 733 8.58 -15.83 -36.51
N LYS A 734 8.40 -14.78 -35.70
CA LYS A 734 7.15 -14.06 -35.50
C LYS A 734 7.45 -12.56 -35.45
N LYS A 735 6.60 -11.73 -36.05
CA LYS A 735 6.76 -10.27 -35.96
C LYS A 735 6.72 -9.85 -34.49
N SER A 736 7.82 -9.28 -34.02
CA SER A 736 8.06 -8.98 -32.61
C SER A 736 8.83 -7.68 -32.45
N SER A 737 8.48 -6.89 -31.44
CA SER A 737 9.11 -5.59 -31.24
C SER A 737 10.46 -5.72 -30.54
N ALA A 738 11.45 -4.98 -31.01
CA ALA A 738 12.73 -4.85 -30.33
C ALA A 738 12.60 -3.99 -29.07
N ILE A 739 13.24 -4.40 -27.97
CA ILE A 739 13.16 -3.75 -26.65
C ILE A 739 14.48 -3.05 -26.33
N SER A 740 15.59 -3.79 -26.33
CA SER A 740 16.89 -3.31 -25.85
C SER A 740 18.05 -4.11 -26.44
N MET A 741 19.24 -3.55 -26.32
CA MET A 741 20.48 -4.16 -26.81
C MET A 741 21.61 -3.96 -25.80
N TYR A 742 22.43 -5.00 -25.62
CA TYR A 742 23.59 -4.97 -24.73
C TYR A 742 24.82 -5.55 -25.42
N ILE A 743 25.98 -4.94 -25.18
CA ILE A 743 27.27 -5.40 -25.69
C ILE A 743 28.04 -6.04 -24.53
N LEU A 744 28.57 -7.23 -24.75
CA LEU A 744 29.16 -8.08 -23.72
C LEU A 744 30.62 -8.40 -24.00
N GLU A 745 31.45 -8.36 -22.95
CA GLU A 745 32.85 -8.81 -22.94
C GLU A 745 33.10 -9.72 -21.74
N GLY A 746 33.53 -10.96 -21.98
CA GLY A 746 33.87 -11.89 -20.89
C GLY A 746 32.72 -12.20 -19.91
N GLY A 747 31.47 -11.92 -20.28
CA GLY A 747 30.29 -12.06 -19.41
C GLY A 747 29.83 -10.78 -18.71
N ASN A 748 30.56 -9.68 -18.85
CA ASN A 748 30.21 -8.36 -18.34
C ASN A 748 29.70 -7.45 -19.45
N ILE A 749 29.01 -6.38 -19.08
CA ILE A 749 28.52 -5.37 -20.03
C ILE A 749 29.60 -4.31 -20.25
N VAL A 750 29.82 -3.99 -21.51
CA VAL A 750 30.81 -2.99 -21.91
C VAL A 750 30.23 -1.59 -21.74
N SER A 751 30.80 -0.82 -20.83
CA SER A 751 30.51 0.60 -20.62
C SER A 751 31.41 1.44 -21.52
N SER A 752 31.01 1.62 -22.79
CA SER A 752 31.62 2.50 -23.81
C SER A 752 33.08 2.29 -24.24
N THR A 753 34.01 1.80 -23.41
CA THR A 753 35.44 1.75 -23.77
C THR A 753 36.02 0.35 -23.55
N VAL A 754 36.65 -0.22 -24.58
CA VAL A 754 37.33 -1.53 -24.52
C VAL A 754 38.83 -1.33 -24.70
N ILE A 755 39.63 -1.72 -23.69
CA ILE A 755 41.10 -1.69 -23.74
C ILE A 755 41.58 -3.13 -23.97
N SER A 756 42.18 -3.41 -25.13
CA SER A 756 42.77 -4.72 -25.42
C SER A 756 44.27 -4.74 -25.04
N GLU A 757 44.64 -5.49 -24.00
CA GLU A 757 46.04 -5.87 -23.74
C GLU A 757 46.42 -7.09 -24.59
N SER A 758 47.22 -6.91 -25.64
CA SER A 758 47.80 -8.05 -26.37
C SER A 758 49.12 -8.48 -25.75
N LYS A 759 49.16 -9.65 -25.11
CA LYS A 759 50.43 -10.38 -24.87
C LYS A 759 50.89 -10.99 -26.20
N ASN A 760 51.99 -10.47 -26.75
CA ASN A 760 52.62 -11.02 -27.95
C ASN A 760 53.47 -12.24 -27.58
N GLU A 761 53.20 -13.40 -28.19
CA GLU A 761 54.24 -14.40 -28.47
C GLU A 761 54.94 -14.03 -29.79
N PRO A 762 56.28 -14.14 -29.89
CA PRO A 762 57.00 -13.73 -31.09
C PRO A 762 56.96 -14.84 -32.15
N ALA A 763 56.41 -14.52 -33.33
CA ALA A 763 56.59 -15.34 -34.53
C ALA A 763 57.79 -14.83 -35.33
N HIS A 764 58.65 -15.76 -35.74
CA HIS A 764 59.92 -15.57 -36.43
C HIS A 764 59.80 -14.85 -37.78
N SER A 765 60.80 -14.04 -38.06
CA SER A 765 61.05 -13.29 -39.29
C SER A 765 61.49 -14.20 -40.44
N SER A 766 60.91 -13.98 -41.63
CA SER A 766 61.60 -14.18 -42.90
C SER A 766 61.14 -13.15 -43.92
N THR A 767 62.13 -12.44 -44.43
CA THR A 767 62.12 -11.37 -45.45
C THR A 767 61.76 -11.90 -46.83
N ASP A 768 60.89 -11.20 -47.57
CA ASP A 768 61.21 -10.60 -48.88
C ASP A 768 60.03 -9.75 -49.42
N PRO A 769 60.29 -8.60 -50.09
CA PRO A 769 59.26 -7.73 -50.62
C PRO A 769 59.09 -7.92 -52.14
N GLU A 770 57.92 -8.41 -52.58
CA GLU A 770 57.49 -8.24 -53.98
C GLU A 770 56.30 -7.29 -54.05
N ILE A 771 56.54 -6.16 -54.73
CA ILE A 771 55.58 -5.09 -54.99
C ILE A 771 54.69 -5.54 -56.15
N ALA A 772 53.39 -5.69 -55.89
CA ALA A 772 52.35 -5.72 -56.91
C ALA A 772 51.30 -4.62 -56.61
N PRO A 773 50.66 -4.02 -57.64
CA PRO A 773 49.92 -2.78 -57.50
C PRO A 773 48.61 -3.02 -56.74
N VAL A 774 48.40 -2.28 -55.65
CA VAL A 774 47.15 -2.25 -54.91
C VAL A 774 46.17 -1.33 -55.63
N GLU A 775 45.14 -1.91 -56.25
CA GLU A 775 43.89 -1.22 -56.57
C GLU A 775 43.31 -0.58 -55.30
N PRO A 776 42.64 0.59 -55.37
CA PRO A 776 42.12 1.27 -54.19
C PRO A 776 40.96 0.46 -53.59
N LYS A 777 41.25 -0.44 -52.65
CA LYS A 777 40.24 -1.03 -51.78
C LYS A 777 39.69 0.09 -50.89
N SER A 778 38.37 0.31 -50.98
CA SER A 778 37.58 1.20 -50.13
C SER A 778 38.09 1.21 -48.68
N GLU A 779 38.36 2.40 -48.12
CA GLU A 779 38.77 2.61 -46.72
C GLU A 779 37.83 1.91 -45.73
N THR A 780 36.54 1.81 -46.06
CA THR A 780 35.51 1.11 -45.29
C THR A 780 35.81 -0.38 -45.15
N ALA A 781 36.30 -1.06 -46.20
CA ALA A 781 36.61 -2.49 -46.15
C ALA A 781 37.83 -2.79 -45.26
N ALA A 782 38.85 -1.91 -45.28
CA ALA A 782 40.01 -2.00 -44.40
C ALA A 782 39.64 -1.72 -42.93
N GLN A 783 38.75 -0.76 -42.69
CA GLN A 783 38.24 -0.43 -41.36
C GLN A 783 37.38 -1.55 -40.77
N VAL A 784 36.50 -2.18 -41.57
CA VAL A 784 35.71 -3.36 -41.20
C VAL A 784 36.60 -4.56 -40.86
N ALA A 785 37.67 -4.79 -41.64
CA ALA A 785 38.63 -5.86 -41.36
C ALA A 785 39.39 -5.63 -40.04
N TYR A 786 39.85 -4.40 -39.80
CA TYR A 786 40.54 -3.98 -38.58
C TYR A 786 39.65 -4.11 -37.32
N LEU A 787 38.42 -3.58 -37.37
CA LEU A 787 37.47 -3.64 -36.25
C LEU A 787 36.94 -5.07 -36.03
N GLY A 788 36.79 -5.85 -37.09
CA GLY A 788 36.43 -7.27 -37.02
C GLY A 788 37.50 -8.17 -36.36
N GLN A 789 38.76 -7.71 -36.30
CA GLN A 789 39.85 -8.44 -35.65
C GLN A 789 39.90 -8.16 -34.14
N ARG A 790 39.53 -6.95 -33.71
CA ARG A 790 39.47 -6.52 -32.30
C ARG A 790 38.19 -6.91 -31.56
N SER A 791 37.09 -7.17 -32.29
CA SER A 791 35.80 -7.58 -31.74
C SER A 791 35.63 -9.10 -31.57
N LYS A 792 36.69 -9.91 -31.77
CA LYS A 792 36.62 -11.38 -31.77
C LYS A 792 36.03 -12.01 -30.50
N HIS A 793 36.14 -11.34 -29.36
CA HIS A 793 35.66 -11.83 -28.05
C HIS A 793 34.39 -11.12 -27.56
N LEU A 794 33.85 -10.18 -28.34
CA LEU A 794 32.68 -9.40 -27.99
C LEU A 794 31.40 -10.05 -28.52
N LEU A 795 30.37 -10.04 -27.69
CA LEU A 795 29.03 -10.53 -28.02
C LEU A 795 28.05 -9.36 -27.99
N ILE A 796 26.95 -9.52 -28.72
CA ILE A 796 25.83 -8.58 -28.69
C ILE A 796 24.54 -9.34 -28.40
N LEU A 797 23.84 -8.91 -27.37
CA LEU A 797 22.58 -9.47 -26.92
C LEU A 797 21.45 -8.55 -27.37
N LEU A 798 20.52 -9.10 -28.15
CA LEU A 798 19.37 -8.40 -28.71
C LEU A 798 18.10 -8.94 -28.03
N CYS A 799 17.36 -8.05 -27.39
CA CYS A 799 16.17 -8.39 -26.63
C CYS A 799 14.90 -7.97 -27.38
N PHE A 800 14.01 -8.93 -27.63
CA PHE A 800 12.70 -8.74 -28.26
C PHE A 800 11.57 -9.15 -27.29
N GLU A 801 10.33 -8.82 -27.64
CA GLU A 801 9.16 -9.21 -26.84
C GLU A 801 9.01 -10.72 -26.68
N ASP A 802 9.42 -11.50 -27.67
CA ASP A 802 9.22 -12.95 -27.74
C ASP A 802 10.50 -13.77 -27.77
N ALA A 803 11.68 -13.14 -27.83
CA ALA A 803 12.94 -13.86 -27.91
C ALA A 803 14.16 -13.03 -27.47
N LEU A 804 15.22 -13.72 -27.06
CA LEU A 804 16.57 -13.21 -26.88
C LEU A 804 17.48 -13.83 -27.93
N TYR A 805 18.28 -13.01 -28.60
CA TYR A 805 19.30 -13.48 -29.53
C TYR A 805 20.69 -12.99 -29.11
N LEU A 806 21.62 -13.93 -29.00
CA LEU A 806 23.02 -13.64 -28.71
C LEU A 806 23.84 -13.86 -29.98
N HIS A 807 24.52 -12.82 -30.45
CA HIS A 807 25.34 -12.87 -31.67
C HIS A 807 26.80 -12.52 -31.38
N SER A 808 27.68 -12.94 -32.29
CA SER A 808 29.04 -12.41 -32.31
C SER A 808 29.02 -10.98 -32.84
N LEU A 809 29.64 -10.05 -32.12
CA LEU A 809 29.73 -8.66 -32.57
C LEU A 809 30.46 -8.56 -33.93
N LYS A 810 31.48 -9.41 -34.13
CA LYS A 810 32.22 -9.51 -35.40
C LYS A 810 31.31 -9.86 -36.59
N SER A 811 30.37 -10.80 -36.39
CA SER A 811 29.43 -11.18 -37.45
C SER A 811 28.51 -10.01 -37.79
N VAL A 812 28.00 -9.32 -36.77
CA VAL A 812 27.13 -8.15 -36.94
C VAL A 812 27.83 -7.03 -37.71
N ILE A 813 29.08 -6.71 -37.38
CA ILE A 813 29.87 -5.68 -38.09
C ILE A 813 30.09 -6.05 -39.57
N LYS A 814 30.14 -7.34 -39.89
CA LYS A 814 30.25 -7.84 -41.27
C LYS A 814 28.90 -7.90 -42.01
N GLY A 815 27.80 -7.51 -41.38
CA GLY A 815 26.45 -7.61 -41.95
C GLY A 815 25.88 -9.04 -41.95
N THR A 816 26.28 -9.88 -41.00
CA THR A 816 25.74 -11.24 -40.81
C THR A 816 25.20 -11.41 -39.38
N CYS A 817 24.04 -12.05 -39.21
CA CYS A 817 23.37 -12.19 -37.90
C CYS A 817 23.06 -13.66 -37.53
N ASP A 818 24.07 -14.54 -37.61
CA ASP A 818 23.89 -15.90 -37.11
C ASP A 818 23.85 -15.89 -35.57
N SER A 819 22.76 -16.41 -34.99
CA SER A 819 22.62 -16.48 -33.54
C SER A 819 23.49 -17.60 -32.97
N ILE A 820 24.32 -17.23 -31.99
CA ILE A 820 25.07 -18.20 -31.16
C ILE A 820 24.10 -18.91 -30.23
N ARG A 821 23.12 -18.16 -29.68
CA ARG A 821 22.01 -18.68 -28.89
C ARG A 821 20.75 -17.91 -29.20
N GLU A 822 19.63 -18.62 -29.15
CA GLU A 822 18.28 -18.07 -29.23
C GLU A 822 17.47 -18.65 -28.08
N VAL A 823 16.70 -17.81 -27.39
CA VAL A 823 15.76 -18.26 -26.36
C VAL A 823 14.42 -17.58 -26.54
N ASN A 824 13.35 -18.36 -26.63
CA ASN A 824 11.99 -17.82 -26.68
C ASN A 824 11.54 -17.32 -25.29
N LEU A 825 10.86 -16.18 -25.29
CA LEU A 825 10.31 -15.50 -24.12
C LEU A 825 8.78 -15.50 -24.13
N LYS A 826 8.19 -15.23 -22.97
CA LYS A 826 6.74 -15.12 -22.77
C LYS A 826 6.32 -13.64 -22.69
N GLN A 827 6.34 -12.93 -23.82
CA GLN A 827 5.89 -11.53 -23.92
C GLN A 827 6.60 -10.60 -22.94
N CYS A 828 7.93 -10.51 -23.06
CA CYS A 828 8.74 -9.51 -22.40
C CYS A 828 8.34 -8.11 -22.87
N CYS A 829 8.38 -7.12 -21.99
CA CYS A 829 8.11 -5.72 -22.34
C CYS A 829 9.18 -4.74 -21.86
N TRP A 830 10.04 -5.17 -20.94
CA TRP A 830 11.13 -4.36 -20.42
C TRP A 830 12.27 -5.24 -19.97
N THR A 831 13.50 -4.78 -20.15
CA THR A 831 14.70 -5.48 -19.72
C THR A 831 15.68 -4.54 -19.06
N SER A 832 16.47 -5.05 -18.13
CA SER A 832 17.64 -4.33 -17.67
C SER A 832 18.76 -5.24 -17.22
N ALA A 833 19.97 -4.72 -17.33
CA ALA A 833 21.15 -5.37 -16.86
C ALA A 833 21.46 -5.03 -15.39
N ILE A 834 21.88 -6.05 -14.65
CA ILE A 834 22.29 -5.91 -13.25
C ILE A 834 23.64 -6.59 -13.03
N LYS A 835 24.41 -6.08 -12.08
CA LYS A 835 25.66 -6.67 -11.59
C LYS A 835 25.37 -7.47 -10.33
N ILE A 836 25.90 -8.68 -10.26
CA ILE A 836 25.76 -9.66 -9.19
C ILE A 836 27.16 -9.89 -8.61
N ASP A 837 27.35 -9.63 -7.31
CA ASP A 837 28.59 -9.88 -6.55
C ASP A 837 29.88 -9.29 -7.18
N ASP A 838 29.76 -8.10 -7.78
CA ASP A 838 30.82 -7.36 -8.46
C ASP A 838 31.58 -8.08 -9.60
N LYS A 839 31.17 -9.29 -9.95
CA LYS A 839 31.90 -10.17 -10.89
C LYS A 839 31.03 -10.73 -12.01
N GLU A 840 29.74 -10.93 -11.77
CA GLU A 840 28.82 -11.50 -12.76
C GLU A 840 27.75 -10.47 -13.13
N CYS A 841 27.20 -10.57 -14.33
CA CYS A 841 26.09 -9.72 -14.76
C CYS A 841 24.89 -10.59 -15.17
N GLY A 842 23.71 -10.17 -14.74
CA GLY A 842 22.42 -10.79 -15.04
C GLY A 842 21.53 -9.87 -15.88
N LEU A 843 20.60 -10.46 -16.62
CA LEU A 843 19.53 -9.79 -17.34
C LEU A 843 18.22 -9.97 -16.59
N VAL A 844 17.61 -8.88 -16.17
CA VAL A 844 16.27 -8.82 -15.63
C VAL A 844 15.29 -8.62 -16.79
N LEU A 845 14.24 -9.42 -16.81
CA LEU A 845 13.16 -9.38 -17.79
C LEU A 845 11.85 -9.15 -17.03
N LEU A 846 11.08 -8.14 -17.45
CA LEU A 846 9.69 -7.96 -16.99
C LEU A 846 8.76 -8.37 -18.13
N CYS A 847 7.91 -9.36 -17.85
CA CYS A 847 6.89 -9.84 -18.79
C CYS A 847 5.55 -9.16 -18.55
N ARG A 848 4.74 -9.03 -19.61
CA ARG A 848 3.36 -8.48 -19.52
C ARG A 848 2.43 -9.32 -18.64
N THR A 849 2.82 -10.54 -18.30
CA THR A 849 2.15 -11.40 -17.31
C THR A 849 2.41 -10.98 -15.85
N GLY A 850 3.29 -9.99 -15.62
CA GLY A 850 3.75 -9.59 -14.28
C GLY A 850 4.83 -10.51 -13.70
N ILE A 851 5.40 -11.40 -14.50
CA ILE A 851 6.56 -12.22 -14.12
C ILE A 851 7.84 -11.39 -14.30
N ILE A 852 8.70 -11.42 -13.28
CA ILE A 852 10.08 -10.94 -13.35
C ILE A 852 10.99 -12.16 -13.42
N GLU A 853 11.82 -12.23 -14.45
CA GLU A 853 12.73 -13.34 -14.69
C GLU A 853 14.17 -12.83 -14.78
N ILE A 854 15.10 -13.53 -14.16
CA ILE A 854 16.51 -13.14 -14.12
C ILE A 854 17.29 -14.23 -14.83
N ARG A 855 18.06 -13.84 -15.86
CA ARG A 855 18.86 -14.74 -16.67
C ARG A 855 20.34 -14.39 -16.64
N SER A 856 21.19 -15.38 -16.88
CA SER A 856 22.61 -15.14 -17.15
C SER A 856 22.79 -14.51 -18.53
N LEU A 857 23.71 -13.56 -18.70
CA LEU A 857 23.87 -12.83 -19.97
C LEU A 857 24.46 -13.65 -21.11
N THR A 858 25.41 -14.55 -20.82
CA THR A 858 26.12 -15.33 -21.85
C THR A 858 25.49 -16.68 -22.14
N LYS A 859 24.94 -17.34 -21.12
CA LYS A 859 24.26 -18.64 -21.27
C LYS A 859 22.75 -18.49 -21.53
N LEU A 860 22.16 -17.35 -21.17
CA LEU A 860 20.71 -17.08 -21.22
C LEU A 860 19.88 -18.07 -20.38
N GLU A 861 20.49 -18.72 -19.40
CA GLU A 861 19.83 -19.64 -18.46
C GLU A 861 19.10 -18.86 -17.38
N VAL A 862 17.92 -19.35 -16.96
CA VAL A 862 17.13 -18.74 -15.88
C VAL A 862 17.83 -18.99 -14.55
N MET A 863 18.22 -17.90 -13.89
CA MET A 863 18.85 -17.89 -12.57
C MET A 863 17.79 -17.82 -11.47
N GLY A 864 16.69 -17.10 -11.71
CA GLY A 864 15.58 -17.00 -10.78
C GLY A 864 14.36 -16.32 -11.41
N GLN A 865 13.23 -16.50 -10.74
CA GLN A 865 11.95 -15.96 -11.19
C GLN A 865 11.13 -15.52 -9.98
N CYS A 866 10.44 -14.40 -10.11
CA CYS A 866 9.46 -13.91 -9.16
C CYS A 866 8.28 -13.26 -9.90
N SER A 867 7.29 -12.77 -9.16
CA SER A 867 6.12 -12.12 -9.74
C SER A 867 5.82 -10.83 -8.98
N LEU A 868 5.38 -9.80 -9.72
CA LEU A 868 4.80 -8.58 -9.18
C LEU A 868 3.64 -8.88 -8.21
N MET A 869 2.84 -9.90 -8.51
CA MET A 869 1.74 -10.33 -7.63
C MET A 869 2.23 -10.88 -6.30
N THR A 870 3.38 -11.54 -6.27
CA THR A 870 3.95 -12.08 -5.03
C THR A 870 4.62 -10.99 -4.19
N ILE A 871 5.32 -10.05 -4.84
CA ILE A 871 6.12 -9.03 -4.15
C ILE A 871 5.27 -7.82 -3.74
N LEU A 872 4.39 -7.36 -4.62
CA LEU A 872 3.68 -6.08 -4.51
C LEU A 872 2.15 -6.22 -4.50
N ARG A 873 1.60 -7.42 -4.77
CA ARG A 873 0.17 -7.62 -5.12
C ARG A 873 -0.26 -6.84 -6.36
N TRP A 874 0.67 -6.56 -7.28
CA TRP A 874 0.39 -5.80 -8.49
C TRP A 874 0.21 -6.69 -9.71
N ASN A 875 -0.87 -6.42 -10.45
CA ASN A 875 -0.99 -6.86 -11.83
C ASN A 875 -0.21 -5.92 -12.75
N PHE A 876 0.30 -6.46 -13.86
CA PHE A 876 0.91 -5.64 -14.88
C PHE A 876 -0.15 -4.71 -15.51
N THR A 877 0.20 -3.43 -15.68
CA THR A 877 -0.66 -2.42 -16.30
C THR A 877 0.05 -1.78 -17.49
N ALA A 878 -0.73 -1.27 -18.45
CA ALA A 878 -0.18 -0.62 -19.64
C ALA A 878 0.66 0.60 -19.25
N ASN A 879 1.79 0.80 -19.93
CA ASN A 879 2.79 1.85 -19.68
C ASN A 879 3.70 1.64 -18.46
N MET A 880 3.54 0.57 -17.68
CA MET A 880 4.49 0.26 -16.59
C MET A 880 5.93 0.17 -17.13
N GLU A 881 6.13 -0.33 -18.35
CA GLU A 881 7.44 -0.41 -19.00
C GLU A 881 8.11 0.94 -19.28
N LYS A 882 7.34 2.03 -19.43
CA LYS A 882 7.89 3.38 -19.65
C LYS A 882 8.39 4.04 -18.37
N MET A 883 7.82 3.62 -17.24
CA MET A 883 8.14 4.14 -15.90
C MET A 883 9.07 3.19 -15.12
N ALA A 884 9.26 1.97 -15.61
CA ALA A 884 10.19 1.02 -15.03
C ALA A 884 11.64 1.47 -15.29
N CYS A 885 12.40 1.62 -14.22
CA CYS A 885 13.83 1.86 -14.32
C CYS A 885 14.57 1.03 -13.28
N SER A 886 15.87 0.84 -13.48
CA SER A 886 16.69 0.07 -12.54
C SER A 886 18.07 0.67 -12.39
N SER A 887 18.70 0.36 -11.26
CA SER A 887 20.13 0.52 -11.10
C SER A 887 20.87 -0.71 -11.64
N ASN A 888 22.17 -0.55 -11.90
CA ASN A 888 23.04 -1.70 -12.16
C ASN A 888 23.32 -2.56 -10.91
N ARG A 889 22.82 -2.21 -9.72
CA ARG A 889 22.98 -2.97 -8.46
C ARG A 889 21.73 -3.79 -8.10
N GLY A 890 20.87 -4.07 -9.07
CA GLY A 890 19.70 -4.94 -8.85
C GLY A 890 18.53 -4.28 -8.14
N GLN A 891 18.45 -2.95 -8.14
CA GLN A 891 17.26 -2.22 -7.71
C GLN A 891 16.35 -1.95 -8.91
N ILE A 892 15.06 -2.24 -8.80
CA ILE A 892 14.02 -1.88 -9.78
C ILE A 892 13.05 -0.89 -9.14
N VAL A 893 12.74 0.19 -9.83
CA VAL A 893 11.65 1.11 -9.47
C VAL A 893 10.49 0.88 -10.43
N LEU A 894 9.29 0.74 -9.88
CA LEU A 894 8.06 0.46 -10.60
C LEU A 894 6.94 1.38 -10.11
N ILE A 895 6.02 1.67 -11.02
CA ILE A 895 4.85 2.51 -10.77
C ILE A 895 3.61 1.80 -11.25
N ASN A 896 2.54 1.83 -10.45
CA ASN A 896 1.25 1.28 -10.80
C ASN A 896 0.10 2.13 -10.23
N GLY A 897 -0.65 2.79 -11.10
CA GLY A 897 -1.73 3.69 -10.66
C GLY A 897 -1.20 4.81 -9.75
N CYS A 898 -1.67 4.87 -8.51
CA CYS A 898 -1.25 5.84 -7.50
C CYS A 898 -0.09 5.34 -6.62
N GLU A 899 0.51 4.19 -6.95
CA GLU A 899 1.52 3.53 -6.12
C GLU A 899 2.91 3.58 -6.78
N PHE A 900 3.93 3.82 -5.95
CA PHE A 900 5.34 3.74 -6.31
C PHE A 900 6.01 2.68 -5.45
N ALA A 901 6.82 1.81 -6.06
CA ALA A 901 7.55 0.78 -5.35
C ALA A 901 9.00 0.68 -5.83
N ALA A 902 9.92 0.51 -4.87
CA ALA A 902 11.27 0.07 -5.15
C ALA A 902 11.43 -1.39 -4.69
N VAL A 903 11.98 -2.22 -5.57
CA VAL A 903 12.23 -3.65 -5.35
C VAL A 903 13.72 -3.92 -5.45
N SER A 904 14.30 -4.50 -4.41
CA SER A 904 15.66 -5.04 -4.45
C SER A 904 15.59 -6.49 -4.88
N ILE A 905 16.28 -6.86 -5.97
CA ILE A 905 16.34 -8.23 -6.47
C ILE A 905 17.38 -9.06 -5.73
N LEU A 906 18.49 -8.42 -5.36
CA LEU A 906 19.66 -9.08 -4.78
C LEU A 906 19.57 -9.08 -3.26
N ALA A 907 20.14 -10.13 -2.65
CA ALA A 907 20.28 -10.27 -1.21
C ALA A 907 21.44 -9.44 -0.62
N LEU A 908 22.09 -8.57 -1.42
CA LEU A 908 23.24 -7.76 -1.05
C LEU A 908 23.01 -6.96 0.25
N GLU A 909 24.11 -6.71 0.96
CA GLU A 909 24.14 -5.83 2.14
C GLU A 909 23.44 -4.52 1.81
N ASN A 910 22.42 -4.19 2.62
CA ASN A 910 21.58 -2.99 2.64
C ASN A 910 21.92 -1.82 1.68
N ASP A 911 21.93 -2.05 0.36
CA ASP A 911 22.38 -1.08 -0.66
C ASP A 911 21.49 0.17 -0.68
N PHE A 912 20.22 0.01 -0.33
CA PHE A 912 19.25 1.11 -0.16
C PHE A 912 19.51 1.95 1.09
N ARG A 913 20.48 1.58 1.94
CA ARG A 913 20.72 2.14 3.27
C ARG A 913 19.42 2.23 4.07
N ILE A 914 18.62 1.16 4.03
CA ILE A 914 17.41 1.04 4.83
C ILE A 914 17.80 1.29 6.29
N PRO A 915 17.25 2.32 6.95
CA PRO A 915 17.67 2.69 8.30
C PRO A 915 17.63 1.51 9.26
N ASP A 916 18.45 1.57 10.31
CA ASP A 916 18.47 0.47 11.26
C ASP A 916 17.16 0.31 12.03
N SER A 917 16.48 1.44 12.23
CA SER A 917 15.14 1.56 12.80
C SER A 917 14.13 2.00 11.74
N LEU A 918 13.05 1.25 11.62
CA LEU A 918 11.87 1.64 10.83
C LEU A 918 11.18 2.87 11.47
N PRO A 919 10.35 3.64 10.73
CA PRO A 919 9.50 4.66 11.31
C PRO A 919 8.70 4.11 12.51
N CYS A 920 8.72 4.83 13.61
CA CYS A 920 8.02 4.44 14.83
C CYS A 920 6.61 5.01 14.78
N PHE A 921 5.61 4.17 14.52
CA PHE A 921 4.22 4.62 14.51
C PHE A 921 3.70 4.93 15.90
N HIS A 922 4.18 4.20 16.92
CA HIS A 922 3.77 4.42 18.30
C HIS A 922 4.80 5.30 19.03
N ASP A 923 4.44 6.55 19.30
CA ASP A 923 5.23 7.43 20.15
C ASP A 923 4.92 7.12 21.63
N THR A 924 5.85 6.44 22.29
CA THR A 924 5.74 6.05 23.70
C THR A 924 5.80 7.26 24.64
N VAL A 925 6.45 8.36 24.22
CA VAL A 925 6.52 9.59 25.03
C VAL A 925 5.18 10.30 24.98
N LEU A 926 4.59 10.42 23.77
CA LEU A 926 3.23 10.93 23.60
C LEU A 926 2.23 10.07 24.40
N ALA A 927 2.36 8.74 24.32
CA ALA A 927 1.51 7.81 25.05
C ALA A 927 1.63 8.01 26.57
N ALA A 928 2.85 8.03 27.10
CA ALA A 928 3.09 8.24 28.53
C ALA A 928 2.65 9.63 29.01
N ALA A 929 2.81 10.67 28.20
CA ALA A 929 2.35 12.02 28.51
C ALA A 929 0.83 12.10 28.56
N PHE A 930 0.15 11.42 27.63
CA PHE A 930 -1.29 11.27 27.65
C PHE A 930 -1.75 10.57 28.93
N ASP A 931 -1.16 9.41 29.27
CA ASP A 931 -1.49 8.65 30.47
C ASP A 931 -1.22 9.42 31.77
N ALA A 932 -0.10 10.16 31.85
CA ALA A 932 0.23 11.01 33.00
C ALA A 932 -0.77 12.17 33.16
N THR A 933 -1.23 12.76 32.05
CA THR A 933 -2.25 13.81 32.08
C THR A 933 -3.59 13.26 32.58
N VAL A 934 -3.94 12.02 32.20
CA VAL A 934 -5.14 11.34 32.72
C VAL A 934 -5.03 11.05 34.22
N LYS A 935 -3.85 10.64 34.71
CA LYS A 935 -3.62 10.29 36.14
C LYS A 935 -3.45 11.49 37.09
N SER A 936 -2.90 12.61 36.62
CA SER A 936 -2.54 13.76 37.48
C SER A 936 -3.71 14.65 37.94
N GLU A 937 -4.88 14.54 37.31
CA GLU A 937 -6.08 15.28 37.75
C GLU A 937 -6.78 14.63 38.97
N ASP A 938 -6.32 13.46 39.44
CA ASP A 938 -6.82 12.77 40.65
C ASP A 938 -6.15 13.24 41.96
N THR A 939 -5.17 14.15 41.92
CA THR A 939 -4.53 14.71 43.13
C THR A 939 -4.47 16.24 43.09
N SER A 940 -4.83 16.88 44.20
CA SER A 940 -4.86 18.35 44.34
C SER A 940 -3.55 19.01 43.86
N PRO A 941 -3.58 20.20 43.23
CA PRO A 941 -2.47 20.69 42.44
C PRO A 941 -1.27 21.10 43.31
N GLY A 942 -0.20 20.31 43.25
CA GLY A 942 1.12 20.63 43.83
C GLY A 942 1.99 21.48 42.88
N ILE A 943 2.91 22.26 43.46
CA ILE A 943 3.62 23.42 42.90
C ILE A 943 4.73 23.07 41.86
N LEU A 944 4.54 22.06 41.00
CA LEU A 944 5.56 21.69 39.98
C LEU A 944 5.10 21.82 38.50
N GLY A 945 3.93 22.42 38.24
CA GLY A 945 3.38 22.58 36.89
C GLY A 945 4.05 23.63 35.97
N GLY A 946 5.26 24.11 36.29
CA GLY A 946 5.87 25.28 35.64
C GLY A 946 6.64 25.03 34.34
N ILE A 947 7.07 23.78 34.06
CA ILE A 947 8.01 23.51 32.96
C ILE A 947 7.35 22.81 31.75
N PHE A 948 6.12 22.32 31.87
CA PHE A 948 5.46 21.50 30.83
C PHE A 948 4.50 22.27 29.89
N LYS A 949 4.39 23.60 30.03
CA LYS A 949 3.52 24.43 29.16
C LYS A 949 4.05 24.66 27.73
N GLY A 950 5.29 24.24 27.42
CA GLY A 950 5.92 24.46 26.12
C GLY A 950 5.63 23.42 25.04
N LEU A 951 5.17 22.21 25.41
CA LEU A 951 4.91 21.09 24.47
C LEU A 951 3.42 20.78 24.30
N ILE A 952 2.56 21.30 25.18
CA ILE A 952 1.09 21.15 25.11
C ILE A 952 0.49 22.56 25.16
N GLY A 953 0.34 23.19 24.00
CA GLY A 953 -0.28 24.49 23.86
C GLY A 953 -1.82 24.41 23.97
N GLY A 954 -2.40 25.14 24.92
CA GLY A 954 -3.83 25.49 24.94
C GLY A 954 -4.61 25.04 26.19
N LYS A 955 -5.45 25.95 26.73
CA LYS A 955 -6.19 25.88 28.01
C LYS A 955 -7.16 24.69 28.18
N GLN A 956 -7.48 24.48 29.46
CA GLN A 956 -8.01 23.30 30.19
C GLN A 956 -9.33 22.63 29.76
N ASP A 957 -10.06 23.08 28.74
CA ASP A 957 -11.41 22.53 28.44
C ASP A 957 -11.45 21.53 27.26
N ARG A 958 -10.44 21.54 26.38
CA ARG A 958 -10.49 20.79 25.10
C ARG A 958 -10.21 19.28 25.20
N ASN A 959 -9.67 18.81 26.32
CA ASN A 959 -9.29 17.40 26.50
C ASN A 959 -10.43 16.52 27.07
N MET A 960 -11.60 17.08 27.42
CA MET A 960 -12.65 16.34 28.14
C MET A 960 -13.22 15.12 27.40
N GLN A 961 -13.34 15.09 26.06
CA GLN A 961 -13.94 13.96 25.33
C GLN A 961 -13.07 12.70 25.28
N ILE A 962 -11.78 12.84 24.90
CA ILE A 962 -10.83 11.73 24.91
C ILE A 962 -10.50 11.38 26.37
N LYS A 963 -10.37 12.38 27.26
CA LYS A 963 -10.17 12.13 28.69
C LYS A 963 -11.36 11.44 29.34
N GLU A 964 -12.63 11.73 29.01
CA GLU A 964 -13.81 11.10 29.63
C GLU A 964 -14.02 9.65 29.18
N ALA A 965 -13.71 9.33 27.92
CA ALA A 965 -13.72 7.96 27.42
C ALA A 965 -12.50 7.14 27.90
N CYS A 966 -11.33 7.77 28.12
CA CYS A 966 -10.12 7.16 28.69
C CYS A 966 -10.01 7.30 30.22
N ARG A 967 -11.01 7.86 30.91
CA ARG A 967 -10.83 8.45 32.25
C ARG A 967 -10.47 7.48 33.36
N LYS A 968 -10.48 6.17 33.13
CA LYS A 968 -10.26 5.17 34.17
C LYS A 968 -9.59 3.95 33.58
N ASP A 969 -8.50 3.50 34.20
CA ASP A 969 -8.09 2.10 34.08
C ASP A 969 -9.36 1.26 34.33
N PHE A 970 -9.61 0.24 33.50
CA PHE A 970 -10.79 -0.63 33.61
C PHE A 970 -10.43 -2.00 34.24
N PRO A 971 -9.75 -2.06 35.40
CA PRO A 971 -9.31 -3.34 35.95
C PRO A 971 -10.50 -4.24 36.32
N HIS A 972 -11.66 -3.66 36.61
CA HIS A 972 -12.88 -4.42 36.90
C HIS A 972 -13.40 -5.21 35.70
N LEU A 973 -13.14 -4.76 34.46
CA LEU A 973 -13.55 -5.51 33.27
C LEU A 973 -12.84 -6.86 33.17
N GLU A 974 -11.60 -6.97 33.69
CA GLU A 974 -10.90 -8.25 33.76
C GLU A 974 -11.66 -9.25 34.63
N SER A 975 -12.14 -8.82 35.80
CA SER A 975 -12.96 -9.66 36.67
C SER A 975 -14.27 -10.07 36.02
N ILE A 976 -14.92 -9.17 35.26
CA ILE A 976 -16.19 -9.43 34.58
C ILE A 976 -15.99 -10.45 33.46
N PHE A 977 -15.03 -10.21 32.57
CA PHE A 977 -14.88 -11.01 31.36
C PHE A 977 -14.15 -12.35 31.59
N SER A 978 -13.50 -12.55 32.74
CA SER A 978 -12.83 -13.80 33.09
C SER A 978 -13.78 -14.93 33.50
N SER A 979 -15.08 -14.66 33.67
CA SER A 979 -16.10 -15.66 34.01
C SER A 979 -17.23 -15.67 32.98
N PRO A 980 -17.91 -16.80 32.76
CA PRO A 980 -19.18 -16.81 32.02
C PRO A 980 -20.24 -15.91 32.69
N PRO A 981 -21.25 -15.43 31.95
CA PRO A 981 -22.34 -14.64 32.52
C PRO A 981 -23.03 -15.40 33.68
N PHE A 982 -23.51 -14.65 34.68
CA PHE A 982 -24.18 -15.14 35.91
C PHE A 982 -23.32 -15.94 36.90
N LEU A 983 -22.04 -16.21 36.60
CA LEU A 983 -21.14 -16.99 37.46
C LEU A 983 -20.04 -16.15 38.14
N LYS A 984 -20.27 -14.84 38.29
CA LYS A 984 -19.30 -13.92 38.90
C LYS A 984 -19.11 -14.20 40.39
N THR A 985 -17.86 -14.32 40.84
CA THR A 985 -17.51 -14.34 42.26
C THR A 985 -17.71 -12.95 42.86
N SER A 986 -18.65 -12.81 43.79
CA SER A 986 -18.90 -11.56 44.51
C SER A 986 -17.63 -11.05 45.22
N THR A 987 -17.10 -9.91 44.78
CA THR A 987 -16.20 -9.07 45.59
C THR A 987 -17.05 -8.09 46.40
N ALA A 988 -17.68 -8.58 47.46
CA ALA A 988 -18.24 -7.72 48.49
C ALA A 988 -17.20 -7.49 49.59
N SER A 989 -17.03 -6.23 49.94
CA SER A 989 -16.19 -5.65 50.98
C SER A 989 -16.17 -6.43 52.30
N THR A 990 -14.99 -6.50 52.91
CA THR A 990 -14.82 -6.64 54.35
C THR A 990 -15.57 -5.52 55.07
N ASP A 991 -16.70 -5.83 55.68
CA ASP A 991 -17.11 -5.30 56.99
C ASP A 991 -18.22 -6.17 57.60
N ASP A 992 -18.14 -6.31 58.92
CA ASP A 992 -18.70 -7.35 59.78
C ASP A 992 -20.25 -7.42 59.93
N LYS A 993 -20.74 -8.68 60.05
CA LYS A 993 -22.03 -9.19 60.63
C LYS A 993 -23.31 -8.94 59.80
N GLU A 994 -24.23 -9.89 59.56
CA GLU A 994 -24.70 -11.09 60.28
C GLU A 994 -24.98 -12.26 59.32
N VAL A 995 -24.72 -13.48 59.80
CA VAL A 995 -25.08 -14.73 59.14
C VAL A 995 -26.60 -14.94 59.24
N ILE A 996 -27.32 -14.77 58.13
CA ILE A 996 -28.67 -15.33 57.98
C ILE A 996 -28.53 -16.71 57.34
N ASN A 997 -28.61 -17.73 58.19
CA ASN A 997 -28.65 -19.13 57.82
C ASN A 997 -30.02 -19.41 57.16
N LEU A 998 -30.08 -19.47 55.83
CA LEU A 998 -31.25 -20.00 55.12
C LEU A 998 -31.11 -21.52 55.06
N ASN A 999 -31.79 -22.17 56.01
CA ASN A 999 -31.90 -23.62 56.17
C ASN A 999 -32.74 -24.18 55.01
N ILE A 1000 -32.15 -24.96 54.11
CA ILE A 1000 -32.82 -25.55 52.93
C ILE A 1000 -33.37 -26.95 53.26
N ASP A 1001 -34.09 -27.10 54.39
CA ASP A 1001 -34.66 -28.39 54.80
C ASP A 1001 -36.20 -28.44 54.85
N ASP A 1002 -36.92 -27.42 54.36
CA ASP A 1002 -38.40 -27.39 54.37
C ASP A 1002 -39.04 -27.43 52.97
N ILE A 1003 -38.69 -28.42 52.14
CA ILE A 1003 -39.54 -28.83 51.02
C ILE A 1003 -39.91 -30.30 51.19
N LEU A 1004 -41.07 -30.53 51.81
CA LEU A 1004 -41.77 -31.81 51.84
C LEU A 1004 -42.44 -32.07 50.48
N ILE A 1005 -42.02 -33.12 49.78
CA ILE A 1005 -42.87 -33.83 48.81
C ILE A 1005 -42.80 -35.33 49.13
N ASP A 1006 -43.98 -35.91 49.30
CA ASP A 1006 -44.31 -37.25 49.81
C ASP A 1006 -43.68 -38.44 49.06
N GLU A 1007 -43.34 -39.47 49.87
CA GLU A 1007 -43.44 -40.94 49.66
C GLU A 1007 -42.92 -41.60 48.36
N LYS A 1008 -42.24 -42.78 48.31
CA LYS A 1008 -41.89 -43.83 49.28
C LYS A 1008 -40.73 -44.67 48.69
N ILE A 1009 -39.88 -45.16 49.58
CA ILE A 1009 -38.57 -45.83 49.36
C ILE A 1009 -38.72 -47.35 49.15
N THR A 1010 -37.84 -47.98 48.34
CA THR A 1010 -37.21 -49.28 48.74
C THR A 1010 -35.82 -49.51 48.12
N VAL A 1011 -34.81 -49.06 48.87
CA VAL A 1011 -33.47 -49.60 49.21
C VAL A 1011 -32.78 -50.67 48.33
N PHE A 1012 -31.54 -50.38 47.92
CA PHE A 1012 -30.42 -51.34 47.97
C PHE A 1012 -29.33 -50.82 48.94
N PRO A 1013 -28.60 -51.69 49.67
CA PRO A 1013 -27.71 -51.26 50.75
C PRO A 1013 -26.35 -50.74 50.25
N LYS A 1014 -25.89 -49.70 50.95
CA LYS A 1014 -24.51 -49.19 51.04
C LYS A 1014 -23.63 -50.08 51.91
N SER A 1015 -22.31 -49.99 51.69
CA SER A 1015 -21.23 -49.60 52.64
C SER A 1015 -19.93 -50.33 52.20
N GLU A 1016 -18.70 -49.80 52.22
CA GLU A 1016 -18.02 -48.85 53.11
C GLU A 1016 -16.85 -48.14 52.38
N THR A 1017 -16.89 -46.80 52.39
CA THR A 1017 -15.90 -45.82 52.89
C THR A 1017 -14.58 -46.33 53.54
N ILE A 1018 -13.40 -45.68 53.54
CA ILE A 1018 -13.01 -44.25 53.53
C ILE A 1018 -11.45 -44.15 53.42
N ASN A 1019 -10.91 -43.13 52.73
CA ASN A 1019 -9.91 -42.12 53.19
C ASN A 1019 -8.91 -41.61 52.12
N ASN A 1020 -9.02 -40.29 51.89
CA ASN A 1020 -7.98 -39.25 51.77
C ASN A 1020 -6.70 -39.47 50.96
N ASP A 1021 -6.45 -38.62 49.95
CA ASP A 1021 -5.60 -37.43 50.13
C ASP A 1021 -5.37 -36.65 48.82
N GLU A 1022 -5.09 -35.37 49.01
CA GLU A 1022 -4.70 -34.33 48.06
C GLU A 1022 -3.51 -34.71 47.15
N LYS A 1023 -3.30 -33.89 46.10
CA LYS A 1023 -2.22 -33.88 45.09
C LYS A 1023 -2.41 -34.80 43.87
N LYS A 1024 -3.09 -34.28 42.85
CA LYS A 1024 -2.78 -34.62 41.45
C LYS A 1024 -3.32 -33.56 40.47
N ARG A 1025 -2.70 -32.39 40.46
CA ARG A 1025 -2.77 -31.50 39.30
C ARG A 1025 -1.54 -30.62 39.05
N GLU A 1026 -0.40 -31.07 39.56
CA GLU A 1026 0.91 -30.55 39.19
C GLU A 1026 1.83 -31.74 38.90
N ARG A 1027 2.67 -31.63 37.86
CA ARG A 1027 3.56 -32.63 37.23
C ARG A 1027 3.03 -33.36 35.99
N LEU A 1028 2.53 -32.64 34.98
CA LEU A 1028 2.51 -33.20 33.62
C LEU A 1028 2.90 -32.23 32.49
N PHE A 1029 3.38 -31.03 32.82
CA PHE A 1029 3.97 -30.12 31.82
C PHE A 1029 5.21 -29.42 32.38
N GLU A 1030 6.35 -30.09 32.25
CA GLU A 1030 7.65 -29.44 32.23
C GLU A 1030 8.60 -30.28 31.38
N GLY A 1031 9.32 -29.62 30.48
CA GLY A 1031 10.51 -30.19 29.84
C GLY A 1031 10.35 -30.60 28.39
N SER A 1032 10.10 -29.62 27.52
CA SER A 1032 10.64 -29.64 26.16
C SER A 1032 12.16 -29.85 26.21
N SER A 1033 12.69 -30.81 25.45
CA SER A 1033 13.99 -30.63 24.81
C SER A 1033 14.04 -31.37 23.49
N THR A 1034 14.50 -30.62 22.50
CA THR A 1034 14.91 -31.04 21.16
C THR A 1034 16.09 -31.99 21.22
N ASP A 1035 16.19 -32.85 20.18
CA ASP A 1035 17.25 -33.81 19.84
C ASP A 1035 17.15 -35.25 20.39
N ALA A 1036 16.46 -36.13 19.66
CA ALA A 1036 16.90 -37.51 19.39
C ALA A 1036 16.07 -38.17 18.26
N LYS A 1037 16.77 -38.88 17.35
CA LYS A 1037 16.27 -39.61 16.16
C LYS A 1037 15.16 -40.65 16.46
N PRO A 1038 14.31 -41.03 15.48
CA PRO A 1038 13.24 -42.01 15.71
C PRO A 1038 13.83 -43.41 15.92
N THR A 1039 13.56 -44.01 17.09
CA THR A 1039 13.83 -45.42 17.37
C THR A 1039 12.64 -46.30 17.00
N VAL A 1040 12.93 -47.40 16.28
CA VAL A 1040 11.96 -48.42 15.88
C VAL A 1040 11.54 -49.21 17.13
N ARG A 1041 10.23 -49.19 17.46
CA ARG A 1041 9.67 -49.95 18.58
C ARG A 1041 9.48 -51.42 18.23
N SER A 1042 9.69 -52.30 19.21
CA SER A 1042 9.64 -53.76 19.01
C SER A 1042 8.21 -54.29 18.89
N VAL A 1043 8.05 -55.41 18.17
CA VAL A 1043 6.77 -56.12 17.96
C VAL A 1043 6.08 -56.49 19.27
N TYR A 1044 6.82 -56.59 20.38
CA TYR A 1044 6.28 -56.93 21.69
C TYR A 1044 5.51 -55.76 22.34
N GLU A 1045 5.97 -54.52 22.16
CA GLU A 1045 5.30 -53.32 22.66
C GLU A 1045 3.99 -53.02 21.91
N ILE A 1046 3.94 -53.34 20.62
CA ILE A 1046 2.73 -53.23 19.81
C ILE A 1046 1.71 -54.26 20.27
N ARG A 1047 2.12 -55.51 20.54
CA ARG A 1047 1.21 -56.56 21.00
C ARG A 1047 0.62 -56.28 22.39
N ALA A 1048 1.33 -55.61 23.28
CA ALA A 1048 0.83 -55.25 24.61
C ALA A 1048 -0.25 -54.15 24.59
N LYS A 1049 -0.20 -53.23 23.61
CA LYS A 1049 -1.15 -52.11 23.51
C LYS A 1049 -2.53 -52.52 22.97
N TYR A 1050 -2.62 -53.65 22.27
CA TYR A 1050 -3.83 -54.10 21.58
C TYR A 1050 -4.50 -55.35 22.18
N ARG A 1051 -4.07 -55.81 23.37
CA ARG A 1051 -4.70 -56.92 24.07
C ARG A 1051 -5.27 -56.47 25.42
N GLY A 1052 -6.31 -55.65 25.37
CA GLY A 1052 -7.26 -55.51 26.47
C GLY A 1052 -8.36 -56.57 26.36
N PRO A 1053 -8.98 -57.01 27.48
CA PRO A 1053 -9.97 -58.08 27.48
C PRO A 1053 -11.32 -57.52 26.99
N GLU A 1054 -11.51 -57.42 25.69
CA GLU A 1054 -12.81 -57.09 25.11
C GLU A 1054 -13.31 -58.26 24.25
N ASP A 1055 -14.52 -58.72 24.57
CA ASP A 1055 -15.23 -59.79 23.89
C ASP A 1055 -15.46 -59.41 22.41
N ALA A 1056 -15.09 -60.30 21.48
CA ALA A 1056 -15.15 -60.04 20.04
C ALA A 1056 -16.58 -59.69 19.58
N ALA A 1057 -17.59 -60.19 20.29
CA ALA A 1057 -18.99 -59.85 20.07
C ALA A 1057 -19.29 -58.36 20.33
N ALA A 1058 -18.70 -57.76 21.37
CA ALA A 1058 -18.91 -56.35 21.72
C ALA A 1058 -18.19 -55.38 20.76
N ALA A 1059 -17.05 -55.80 20.20
CA ALA A 1059 -16.36 -55.04 19.16
C ALA A 1059 -17.14 -55.10 17.82
N ALA A 1060 -17.71 -56.26 17.48
CA ALA A 1060 -18.54 -56.42 16.29
C ALA A 1060 -19.86 -55.63 16.38
N ALA A 1061 -20.49 -55.58 17.57
CA ALA A 1061 -21.69 -54.77 17.80
C ALA A 1061 -21.40 -53.27 17.59
N ARG A 1062 -20.34 -52.74 18.22
CA ARG A 1062 -19.93 -51.33 18.03
C ARG A 1062 -19.54 -51.00 16.60
N ALA A 1063 -18.95 -51.94 15.86
CA ALA A 1063 -18.65 -51.76 14.45
C ALA A 1063 -19.93 -51.69 13.59
N ARG A 1064 -20.96 -52.49 13.94
CA ARG A 1064 -22.26 -52.48 13.27
C ARG A 1064 -23.00 -51.17 13.51
N ASP A 1065 -23.03 -50.68 14.75
CA ASP A 1065 -23.70 -49.41 15.11
C ASP A 1065 -23.07 -48.22 14.39
N ARG A 1066 -21.73 -48.17 14.31
CA ARG A 1066 -21.01 -47.14 13.54
C ARG A 1066 -21.26 -47.22 12.04
N LEU A 1067 -21.56 -48.41 11.51
CA LEU A 1067 -21.86 -48.60 10.09
C LEU A 1067 -23.26 -48.10 9.76
N ILE A 1068 -24.22 -48.33 10.66
CA ILE A 1068 -25.59 -47.78 10.57
C ILE A 1068 -25.54 -46.25 10.65
N GLU A 1069 -24.79 -45.68 11.60
CA GLU A 1069 -24.64 -44.22 11.75
C GLU A 1069 -24.01 -43.58 10.50
N ARG A 1070 -23.05 -44.27 9.86
CA ARG A 1070 -22.46 -43.84 8.59
C ARG A 1070 -23.45 -43.91 7.44
N GLN A 1071 -24.29 -44.93 7.39
CA GLN A 1071 -25.31 -45.08 6.36
C GLN A 1071 -26.38 -43.98 6.46
N GLU A 1072 -26.78 -43.60 7.67
CA GLU A 1072 -27.71 -42.47 7.90
C GLU A 1072 -27.09 -41.12 7.55
N LYS A 1073 -25.80 -40.91 7.87
CA LYS A 1073 -25.07 -39.70 7.44
C LYS A 1073 -24.94 -39.63 5.92
N LEU A 1074 -24.68 -40.76 5.26
CA LEU A 1074 -24.58 -40.82 3.80
C LEU A 1074 -25.93 -40.51 3.13
N LYS A 1075 -27.04 -41.02 3.68
CA LYS A 1075 -28.38 -40.71 3.18
C LYS A 1075 -28.70 -39.21 3.31
N ARG A 1076 -28.41 -38.59 4.46
CA ARG A 1076 -28.57 -37.13 4.65
C ARG A 1076 -27.73 -36.29 3.69
N ILE A 1077 -26.52 -36.73 3.36
CA ILE A 1077 -25.68 -36.04 2.38
C ILE A 1077 -26.29 -36.15 0.98
N ASN A 1078 -26.80 -37.33 0.61
CA ASN A 1078 -27.44 -37.53 -0.69
C ASN A 1078 -28.71 -36.67 -0.84
N ASP A 1079 -29.53 -36.59 0.22
CA ASP A 1079 -30.74 -35.75 0.23
C ASP A 1079 -30.38 -34.26 0.08
N ARG A 1080 -29.35 -33.77 0.81
CA ARG A 1080 -28.84 -32.38 0.66
C ARG A 1080 -28.24 -32.11 -0.72
N SER A 1081 -27.56 -33.07 -1.32
CA SER A 1081 -27.03 -32.92 -2.68
C SER A 1081 -28.15 -32.81 -3.71
N GLN A 1082 -29.25 -33.53 -3.52
CA GLN A 1082 -30.41 -33.44 -4.40
C GLN A 1082 -31.18 -32.12 -4.23
N GLU A 1083 -31.30 -31.59 -3.00
CA GLU A 1083 -31.81 -30.25 -2.75
C GLU A 1083 -30.98 -29.16 -3.44
N LEU A 1084 -29.64 -29.21 -3.28
CA LEU A 1084 -28.74 -28.25 -3.94
C LEU A 1084 -28.83 -28.32 -5.47
N GLN A 1085 -29.02 -29.52 -6.04
CA GLN A 1085 -29.20 -29.67 -7.48
C GLN A 1085 -30.52 -29.06 -7.95
N ASN A 1086 -31.61 -29.25 -7.20
CA ASN A 1086 -32.91 -28.64 -7.50
C ASN A 1086 -32.87 -27.10 -7.37
N GLU A 1087 -32.18 -26.57 -6.36
CA GLU A 1087 -31.97 -25.13 -6.21
C GLU A 1087 -31.14 -24.54 -7.37
N ALA A 1088 -30.07 -25.23 -7.77
CA ALA A 1088 -29.26 -24.81 -8.91
C ALA A 1088 -30.05 -24.78 -10.23
N GLU A 1089 -30.94 -25.76 -10.46
CA GLU A 1089 -31.85 -25.75 -11.62
C GLU A 1089 -32.85 -24.59 -11.56
N ASN A 1090 -33.37 -24.26 -10.37
CA ASN A 1090 -34.21 -23.08 -10.17
C ASN A 1090 -33.46 -21.77 -10.46
N PHE A 1091 -32.22 -21.62 -9.99
CA PHE A 1091 -31.39 -20.45 -10.30
C PHE A 1091 -31.08 -20.35 -11.80
N ALA A 1092 -30.80 -21.46 -12.47
CA ALA A 1092 -30.57 -21.48 -13.92
C ALA A 1092 -31.85 -21.05 -14.69
N SER A 1093 -33.03 -21.49 -14.24
CA SER A 1093 -34.31 -21.07 -14.81
C SER A 1093 -34.58 -19.57 -14.63
N ILE A 1094 -34.32 -19.04 -13.42
CA ILE A 1094 -34.45 -17.61 -13.13
C ILE A 1094 -33.48 -16.77 -13.98
N ALA A 1095 -32.23 -17.21 -14.11
CA ALA A 1095 -31.23 -16.55 -14.95
C ALA A 1095 -31.64 -16.54 -16.43
N HIS A 1096 -32.19 -17.65 -16.95
CA HIS A 1096 -32.73 -17.70 -18.31
C HIS A 1096 -33.95 -16.78 -18.51
N GLN A 1097 -34.83 -16.65 -17.52
CA GLN A 1097 -35.94 -15.70 -17.57
C GLN A 1097 -35.46 -14.24 -17.54
N LEU A 1098 -34.42 -13.95 -16.74
CA LEU A 1098 -33.80 -12.63 -16.68
C LEU A 1098 -33.14 -12.26 -18.02
N ALA A 1099 -32.42 -13.20 -18.63
CA ALA A 1099 -31.80 -13.03 -19.95
C ALA A 1099 -32.86 -12.72 -21.03
N ARG A 1100 -33.99 -13.46 -21.07
CA ARG A 1100 -35.10 -13.16 -21.99
C ARG A 1100 -35.77 -11.81 -21.72
N LYS A 1101 -35.86 -11.38 -20.45
CA LYS A 1101 -36.36 -10.04 -20.09
C LYS A 1101 -35.42 -8.94 -20.57
N MET A 1102 -34.11 -9.17 -20.55
CA MET A 1102 -33.11 -8.22 -21.03
C MET A 1102 -33.05 -8.16 -22.56
N GLU A 1103 -33.21 -9.27 -23.28
CA GLU A 1103 -33.30 -9.27 -24.76
C GLU A 1103 -34.50 -8.47 -25.30
N LYS A 1104 -35.59 -8.37 -24.53
CA LYS A 1104 -36.77 -7.55 -24.86
C LYS A 1104 -36.57 -6.05 -24.59
N LYS A 1105 -35.49 -5.65 -23.91
CA LYS A 1105 -35.11 -4.25 -23.67
C LYS A 1105 -33.96 -3.86 -24.61
N LYS A 1106 -34.22 -3.83 -25.92
CA LYS A 1106 -33.31 -3.16 -26.88
C LYS A 1106 -33.48 -1.65 -26.76
N TRP A 1107 -32.43 -0.98 -26.31
CA TRP A 1107 -32.38 0.43 -25.91
C TRP A 1107 -32.22 1.43 -27.08
N TRP A 1108 -32.54 1.05 -28.31
CA TRP A 1108 -32.47 1.92 -29.50
C TRP A 1108 -33.80 2.08 -30.24
N ASN A 1109 -34.91 1.98 -29.51
CA ASN A 1109 -36.17 2.57 -29.95
C ASN A 1109 -36.72 3.43 -28.80
N ILE A 1110 -36.20 4.65 -28.70
CA ILE A 1110 -36.84 5.95 -28.41
C ILE A 1110 -35.71 6.96 -28.16
#